data_AF-A0A2A5JKD1-F1
#
_entry.id   AF-A0A2A5JKD1-F1
#
_cell.length_a   1.000
_cell.length_b   1.000
_cell.length_c   1.000
_cell.angle_alpha   90.00
_cell.angle_beta   90.00
_cell.angle_gamma   90.00
#
_symmetry.space_group_name_H-M   'P 1'
#
loop_
_entity.id
_entity.type
_entity.pdbx_description
1 polymer ?
#
loop_
_entity_poly.entity_id
_entity_poly.type
_entity_poly.pdbx_seq_one_letter_code
_entity_poly.pdbx_strand_id
1 'polypeptide(L)'
;MKRLYGYIALTLSALASCCVQAIPIPDNLDDALQQLIQQHGLTGEPTKGITIPDIHSSEAQLGKLLFFSKALSGNQDVACASCHHPYLGGGDGLALAVGTLAIDEDIMGPGRQTTTGEYYVPRNTPSIFNSALYQRGLFRDARVEFLDWLKPEKGISTPDVPYGEADPNAGETLVAAQARFPVVTESEMRGFDFMQGYSNQAVRAHLAARIGDYDSAQGELIQNRWYPLFASVYGDKPAKEIVTFANITRALAAYQRSMNFVNNPWNAYVKGDKDAISESQKRGAYLYLFMPPPPSDGGTEPDYLPTQCIGCHNTDSFTQTKGSNYHRLAFPQIGPGTGTLDQPSNDLGRTQRNNNNDGLYSFRSGTLLNIEVTGPYGHAGSYDTLMQVIEHYDDYHQVLDDYIDNQGWCQQPQFKSIARCQDLFPDARYNTDLAAKIIDDEIEDGAPVLQKLYLSRQAKEDLVNFMKALTDPCVKDARCLAPWIPSREDIDPDGLRLQPLNYQQVPLYLPKKCNQVMPLSSGSELQPNQGECISGSTVYLYFDVEKDNSNIFISTRDGSGNLTLYYHPNTWAMPDNAVTQSAGAGTEQKLVLTLNKGRHYVSAVSRSQFDKVSIAVGVLDARKPNKPSDMAVPNACLTQQAQSFAELHSGKPVCLAANDSYFYIKITEPNSTLTLKARHGVGNTDLLVGTYWPSRGDYQFSSQSADNAEYLKLHLSRPGWYYVLATGEGTNQGVTLQADIN
;
A
#
# COMPACT_ATOMS: atom_id res chain seq x y z
N MET A 1 74.96 43.62 -41.50
CA MET A 1 73.73 43.88 -40.71
C MET A 1 72.61 43.03 -41.28
N LYS A 2 72.16 42.03 -40.51
CA LYS A 2 71.05 41.11 -40.84
C LYS A 2 69.72 41.85 -40.72
N ARG A 3 68.78 41.66 -41.64
CA ARG A 3 67.36 42.01 -41.43
C ARG A 3 66.51 40.74 -41.54
N LEU A 4 65.82 40.51 -40.43
CA LEU A 4 64.90 39.44 -40.09
C LEU A 4 63.56 39.67 -40.83
N TYR A 5 63.00 38.63 -41.45
CA TYR A 5 61.56 38.54 -41.68
C TYR A 5 61.12 37.18 -41.09
N GLY A 6 60.40 37.25 -39.97
CA GLY A 6 59.84 36.09 -39.28
C GLY A 6 58.53 35.67 -39.96
N TYR A 7 58.39 34.36 -40.16
CA TYR A 7 57.14 33.71 -40.51
C TYR A 7 56.34 33.47 -39.22
N ILE A 8 55.15 34.07 -39.12
CA ILE A 8 54.14 33.71 -38.13
C ILE A 8 53.30 32.58 -38.77
N ALA A 9 53.45 31.36 -38.27
CA ALA A 9 52.53 30.28 -38.57
C ALA A 9 51.30 30.44 -37.66
N LEU A 10 50.16 30.84 -38.23
CA LEU A 10 48.86 30.69 -37.58
C LEU A 10 48.49 29.20 -37.60
N THR A 11 48.66 28.52 -36.48
CA THR A 11 47.97 27.27 -36.21
C THR A 11 46.50 27.58 -35.93
N LEU A 12 45.63 27.30 -36.90
CA LEU A 12 44.18 27.24 -36.68
C LEU A 12 43.89 25.99 -35.84
N SER A 13 43.75 26.16 -34.52
CA SER A 13 43.15 25.16 -33.65
C SER A 13 41.66 25.10 -33.98
N ALA A 14 41.26 24.10 -34.77
CA ALA A 14 39.87 23.74 -34.91
C ALA A 14 39.38 23.24 -33.54
N LEU A 15 38.68 24.10 -32.81
CA LEU A 15 37.79 23.68 -31.72
C LEU A 15 36.71 22.81 -32.35
N ALA A 16 36.95 21.49 -32.37
CA ALA A 16 35.90 20.51 -32.57
C ALA A 16 34.94 20.65 -31.38
N SER A 17 33.91 21.48 -31.58
CA SER A 17 32.74 21.48 -30.73
C SER A 17 32.19 20.06 -30.77
N CYS A 18 32.36 19.32 -29.68
CA CYS A 18 31.81 17.98 -29.52
C CYS A 18 30.28 18.13 -29.46
N CYS A 19 29.64 18.21 -30.62
CA CYS A 19 28.19 18.19 -30.72
C CYS A 19 27.76 16.79 -30.29
N VAL A 20 27.34 16.67 -29.03
CA VAL A 20 26.68 15.48 -28.51
C VAL A 20 25.46 15.20 -29.39
N GLN A 21 25.52 14.13 -30.19
CA GLN A 21 24.41 13.74 -31.05
C GLN A 21 23.36 13.00 -30.21
N ALA A 22 22.12 13.48 -30.25
CA ALA A 22 20.99 12.78 -29.67
C ALA A 22 20.86 11.36 -30.28
N ILE A 23 20.42 10.40 -29.47
CA ILE A 23 20.20 9.01 -29.92
C ILE A 23 19.22 9.04 -31.11
N PRO A 24 19.62 8.54 -32.30
CA PRO A 24 18.76 8.57 -33.47
C PRO A 24 17.57 7.62 -33.28
N ILE A 25 16.36 8.16 -33.46
CA ILE A 25 15.12 7.39 -33.45
C ILE A 25 14.83 6.92 -34.89
N PRO A 26 14.66 5.60 -35.14
CA PRO A 26 14.35 5.08 -36.47
C PRO A 26 12.97 5.53 -36.96
N ASP A 27 12.83 5.71 -38.28
CA ASP A 27 11.53 6.03 -38.91
C ASP A 27 10.52 4.87 -38.76
N ASN A 28 10.99 3.62 -38.80
CA ASN A 28 10.16 2.43 -38.57
C ASN A 28 10.51 1.81 -37.20
N LEU A 29 9.79 2.25 -36.18
CA LEU A 29 9.96 1.78 -34.80
C LEU A 29 9.59 0.31 -34.63
N ASP A 30 8.58 -0.19 -35.34
CA ASP A 30 8.12 -1.57 -35.17
C ASP A 30 9.21 -2.57 -35.59
N ASP A 31 9.83 -2.35 -36.74
CA ASP A 31 10.90 -3.22 -37.25
C ASP A 31 12.14 -3.14 -36.36
N ALA A 32 12.52 -1.93 -35.93
CA ALA A 32 13.66 -1.73 -35.02
C ALA A 32 13.43 -2.40 -33.65
N LEU A 33 12.23 -2.24 -33.08
CA LEU A 33 11.85 -2.89 -31.83
C LEU A 33 11.80 -4.41 -31.97
N GLN A 34 11.29 -4.93 -33.09
CA GLN A 34 11.27 -6.37 -33.32
C GLN A 34 12.68 -6.97 -33.31
N GLN A 35 13.66 -6.28 -33.92
CA GLN A 35 15.07 -6.69 -33.88
C GLN A 35 15.62 -6.68 -32.44
N LEU A 36 15.35 -5.61 -31.68
CA LEU A 36 15.81 -5.49 -30.29
C LEU A 36 15.15 -6.52 -29.37
N ILE A 37 13.85 -6.77 -29.52
CA ILE A 37 13.10 -7.80 -28.79
C ILE A 37 13.72 -9.17 -29.05
N GLN A 38 14.02 -9.49 -30.32
CA GLN A 38 14.67 -10.75 -30.68
C GLN A 38 16.11 -10.83 -30.13
N GLN A 39 16.88 -9.75 -30.23
CA GLN A 39 18.25 -9.65 -29.72
C GLN A 39 18.31 -9.88 -28.21
N HIS A 40 17.36 -9.34 -27.45
CA HIS A 40 17.29 -9.48 -26.00
C HIS A 40 16.50 -10.72 -25.54
N GLY A 41 15.92 -11.49 -26.47
CA GLY A 41 15.18 -12.72 -26.18
C GLY A 41 13.89 -12.51 -25.38
N LEU A 42 13.25 -11.34 -25.51
CA LEU A 42 12.00 -11.03 -24.81
C LEU A 42 10.84 -11.80 -25.46
N THR A 43 9.96 -12.38 -24.64
CA THR A 43 8.85 -13.22 -25.10
C THR A 43 7.47 -12.67 -24.73
N GLY A 44 7.41 -11.69 -23.81
CA GLY A 44 6.16 -11.19 -23.25
C GLY A 44 5.49 -12.18 -22.28
N GLU A 45 6.25 -13.15 -21.77
CA GLU A 45 5.78 -14.20 -20.83
C GLU A 45 6.56 -14.15 -19.50
N PRO A 46 6.38 -13.12 -18.66
CA PRO A 46 7.15 -12.94 -17.42
C PRO A 46 6.98 -14.07 -16.39
N THR A 47 5.89 -14.83 -16.46
CA THR A 47 5.58 -15.93 -15.54
C THR A 47 6.03 -17.30 -16.06
N LYS A 48 6.69 -17.36 -17.21
CA LYS A 48 7.09 -18.63 -17.83
C LYS A 48 7.95 -19.47 -16.87
N GLY A 49 7.50 -20.68 -16.59
CA GLY A 49 8.17 -21.61 -15.68
C GLY A 49 8.00 -21.28 -14.19
N ILE A 50 7.14 -20.32 -13.84
CA ILE A 50 6.86 -19.94 -12.44
C ILE A 50 5.47 -20.42 -12.07
N THR A 51 5.36 -21.17 -10.98
CA THR A 51 4.06 -21.55 -10.41
C THR A 51 3.51 -20.39 -9.59
N ILE A 52 2.34 -19.88 -9.99
CA ILE A 52 1.63 -18.81 -9.30
C ILE A 52 0.48 -19.42 -8.49
N PRO A 53 0.39 -19.21 -7.17
CA PRO A 53 -0.76 -19.63 -6.38
C PRO A 53 -2.05 -18.93 -6.83
N ASP A 54 -3.16 -19.66 -6.82
CA ASP A 54 -4.48 -19.07 -7.02
C ASP A 54 -4.90 -18.32 -5.74
N ILE A 55 -5.32 -17.05 -5.88
CA ILE A 55 -5.86 -16.26 -4.77
C ILE A 55 -7.06 -16.96 -4.12
N HIS A 56 -7.85 -17.73 -4.86
CA HIS A 56 -9.00 -18.46 -4.34
C HIS A 56 -8.67 -19.78 -3.63
N SER A 57 -7.39 -20.19 -3.60
CA SER A 57 -6.97 -21.36 -2.82
C SER A 57 -7.12 -21.13 -1.31
N SER A 58 -7.40 -22.20 -0.56
CA SER A 58 -7.58 -22.10 0.90
C SER A 58 -6.34 -21.56 1.62
N GLU A 59 -5.14 -21.93 1.16
CA GLU A 59 -3.87 -21.44 1.71
C GLU A 59 -3.66 -19.94 1.44
N ALA A 60 -3.99 -19.45 0.23
CA ALA A 60 -3.93 -18.03 -0.08
C ALA A 60 -5.01 -17.22 0.66
N GLN A 61 -6.21 -17.78 0.87
CA GLN A 61 -7.25 -17.11 1.67
C GLN A 61 -6.87 -17.04 3.16
N LEU A 62 -6.26 -18.10 3.73
CA LEU A 62 -5.67 -18.05 5.07
C LEU A 62 -4.57 -16.98 5.15
N GLY A 63 -3.69 -16.93 4.14
CA GLY A 63 -2.66 -15.90 4.01
C GLY A 63 -3.23 -14.49 3.94
N LYS A 64 -4.31 -14.27 3.19
CA LYS A 64 -5.02 -12.98 3.10
C LYS A 64 -5.49 -12.53 4.48
N LEU A 65 -6.13 -13.42 5.25
CA LEU A 65 -6.59 -13.07 6.60
C LEU A 65 -5.43 -12.73 7.54
N LEU A 66 -4.35 -13.53 7.53
CA LEU A 66 -3.15 -13.25 8.33
C LEU A 66 -2.49 -11.93 7.95
N PHE A 67 -2.43 -11.61 6.66
CA PHE A 67 -1.77 -10.41 6.13
C PHE A 67 -2.45 -9.11 6.59
N PHE A 68 -3.76 -9.16 6.85
CA PHE A 68 -4.54 -8.02 7.34
C PHE A 68 -4.79 -8.04 8.85
N SER A 69 -4.41 -9.09 9.57
CA SER A 69 -4.52 -9.13 11.03
C SER A 69 -3.32 -8.46 11.70
N LYS A 70 -3.59 -7.64 12.71
CA LYS A 70 -2.55 -7.06 13.57
C LYS A 70 -2.01 -8.05 14.60
N ALA A 71 -2.60 -9.24 14.75
CA ALA A 71 -2.20 -10.24 15.74
C ALA A 71 -0.76 -10.76 15.59
N LEU A 72 -0.16 -10.60 14.41
CA LEU A 72 1.24 -10.94 14.12
C LEU A 72 2.24 -9.84 14.53
N SER A 73 1.79 -8.66 14.94
CA SER A 73 2.64 -7.62 15.55
C SER A 73 2.70 -7.82 17.06
N GLY A 74 3.81 -7.45 17.69
CA GLY A 74 3.98 -7.67 19.13
C GLY A 74 2.91 -6.95 19.96
N ASN A 75 2.65 -5.69 19.59
CA ASN A 75 1.69 -4.79 20.24
C ASN A 75 0.25 -4.86 19.68
N GLN A 76 -0.01 -5.71 18.68
CA GLN A 76 -1.31 -5.84 18.02
C GLN A 76 -1.82 -4.57 17.31
N ASP A 77 -0.89 -3.73 16.83
CA ASP A 77 -1.09 -2.40 16.26
C ASP A 77 -0.69 -2.28 14.77
N VAL A 78 -0.06 -3.29 14.18
CA VAL A 78 0.44 -3.26 12.78
C VAL A 78 0.10 -4.56 12.06
N ALA A 79 -0.46 -4.49 10.86
CA ALA A 79 -0.60 -5.64 9.97
C ALA A 79 0.42 -5.55 8.82
N CYS A 80 0.66 -6.65 8.10
CA CYS A 80 1.46 -6.57 6.87
C CYS A 80 0.85 -5.56 5.87
N ALA A 81 -0.49 -5.55 5.78
CA ALA A 81 -1.24 -4.60 4.97
C ALA A 81 -1.08 -3.14 5.39
N SER A 82 -0.65 -2.83 6.62
CA SER A 82 -0.42 -1.45 7.07
C SER A 82 0.68 -0.75 6.25
N CYS A 83 1.59 -1.51 5.63
CA CYS A 83 2.66 -0.97 4.79
C CYS A 83 2.62 -1.50 3.34
N HIS A 84 1.75 -2.47 3.03
CA HIS A 84 1.73 -3.17 1.74
C HIS A 84 0.30 -3.31 1.17
N HIS A 85 -0.53 -2.29 1.36
CA HIS A 85 -1.93 -2.35 0.95
C HIS A 85 -2.06 -2.37 -0.59
N PRO A 86 -2.88 -3.25 -1.21
CA PRO A 86 -3.02 -3.31 -2.67
C PRO A 86 -3.44 -1.97 -3.32
N TYR A 87 -4.31 -1.19 -2.68
CA TYR A 87 -4.69 0.16 -3.17
C TYR A 87 -3.57 1.21 -3.14
N LEU A 88 -2.43 0.91 -2.50
CA LEU A 88 -1.22 1.75 -2.50
C LEU A 88 -0.12 1.11 -3.36
N GLY A 89 -0.51 0.31 -4.36
CA GLY A 89 0.41 -0.39 -5.26
C GLY A 89 1.13 -1.56 -4.60
N GLY A 90 0.61 -2.10 -3.50
CA GLY A 90 1.29 -3.15 -2.72
C GLY A 90 2.50 -2.66 -1.92
N GLY A 91 2.70 -1.35 -1.84
CA GLY A 91 3.63 -0.67 -0.94
C GLY A 91 2.89 0.26 0.03
N ASP A 92 3.59 1.22 0.64
CA ASP A 92 3.03 2.11 1.68
C ASP A 92 2.52 3.43 1.07
N GLY A 93 2.97 3.81 -0.13
CA GLY A 93 2.71 5.15 -0.68
C GLY A 93 3.38 6.28 0.12
N LEU A 94 4.34 5.93 0.98
CA LEU A 94 5.18 6.82 1.78
C LEU A 94 6.65 6.64 1.38
N ALA A 95 7.45 7.69 1.58
CA ALA A 95 8.90 7.61 1.38
C ALA A 95 9.52 6.67 2.42
N LEU A 96 9.22 6.91 3.70
CA LEU A 96 9.65 6.07 4.82
C LEU A 96 8.42 5.54 5.57
N ALA A 97 8.32 4.22 5.77
CA ALA A 97 7.20 3.67 6.52
C ALA A 97 7.21 4.15 7.98
N VAL A 98 6.01 4.33 8.55
CA VAL A 98 5.87 4.61 10.00
C VAL A 98 6.11 3.34 10.81
N GLY A 99 5.56 2.22 10.36
CA GLY A 99 5.63 0.94 11.08
C GLY A 99 4.86 1.00 12.40
N THR A 100 5.53 0.67 13.52
CA THR A 100 4.96 0.80 14.87
C THR A 100 4.86 2.27 15.30
N LEU A 101 4.25 2.55 16.46
CA LEU A 101 4.14 3.91 17.03
C LEU A 101 3.33 4.90 16.15
N ALA A 102 2.43 4.41 15.31
CA ALA A 102 1.48 5.26 14.59
C ALA A 102 0.49 5.95 15.56
N ILE A 103 0.12 7.21 15.28
CA ILE A 103 -0.94 7.90 16.05
C ILE A 103 -2.29 7.20 15.87
N ASP A 104 -2.58 6.81 14.64
CA ASP A 104 -3.74 6.02 14.26
C ASP A 104 -3.25 4.83 13.42
N GLU A 105 -3.46 3.63 13.95
CA GLU A 105 -3.02 2.35 13.37
C GLU A 105 -3.74 1.99 12.07
N ASP A 106 -4.89 2.61 11.79
CA ASP A 106 -5.73 2.34 10.63
C ASP A 106 -5.51 3.33 9.47
N ILE A 107 -4.93 4.52 9.74
CA ILE A 107 -4.56 5.48 8.70
C ILE A 107 -3.35 4.95 7.91
N MET A 108 -3.46 4.93 6.58
CA MET A 108 -2.39 4.51 5.68
C MET A 108 -2.05 5.54 4.61
N GLY A 109 -0.82 5.41 4.08
CA GLY A 109 -0.31 6.30 3.03
C GLY A 109 -0.17 7.74 3.52
N PRO A 110 -0.19 8.72 2.59
CA PRO A 110 -0.05 10.13 2.93
C PRO A 110 -1.02 10.58 4.03
N GLY A 111 -0.45 11.20 5.07
CA GLY A 111 -1.15 11.63 6.28
C GLY A 111 -1.02 10.69 7.48
N ARG A 112 -0.44 9.49 7.31
CA ARG A 112 -0.03 8.63 8.41
C ARG A 112 1.12 9.27 9.19
N GLN A 113 0.99 9.32 10.52
CA GLN A 113 1.93 10.02 11.40
C GLN A 113 2.41 9.12 12.53
N THR A 114 3.65 9.37 12.94
CA THR A 114 4.30 8.79 14.12
C THR A 114 3.95 9.58 15.37
N THR A 115 3.80 8.89 16.50
CA THR A 115 3.63 9.47 17.83
C THR A 115 4.87 10.19 18.35
N THR A 116 6.05 9.89 17.81
CA THR A 116 7.33 10.49 18.26
C THR A 116 7.77 11.67 17.41
N GLY A 117 7.22 11.83 16.20
CA GLY A 117 7.71 12.76 15.19
C GLY A 117 8.91 12.24 14.37
N GLU A 118 9.49 11.11 14.77
CA GLU A 118 10.66 10.49 14.15
C GLU A 118 10.30 9.25 13.31
N TYR A 119 11.15 8.93 12.32
CA TYR A 119 11.00 7.75 11.45
C TYR A 119 12.07 6.70 11.75
N TYR A 120 11.66 5.45 11.90
CA TYR A 120 12.54 4.35 12.33
C TYR A 120 12.71 3.23 11.30
N VAL A 121 11.89 3.21 10.24
CA VAL A 121 12.06 2.27 9.12
C VAL A 121 13.01 2.92 8.11
N PRO A 122 14.16 2.30 7.80
CA PRO A 122 15.24 2.98 7.08
C PRO A 122 15.03 3.10 5.57
N ARG A 123 14.03 2.43 5.02
CA ARG A 123 13.85 2.29 3.58
C ARG A 123 12.38 2.38 3.20
N ASN A 124 12.14 2.81 1.97
CA ASN A 124 10.86 2.72 1.30
C ASN A 124 10.41 1.25 1.17
N THR A 125 9.14 1.05 1.48
CA THR A 125 8.48 -0.25 1.40
C THR A 125 8.30 -0.68 -0.06
N PRO A 126 8.95 -1.77 -0.51
CA PRO A 126 8.80 -2.24 -1.88
C PRO A 126 7.40 -2.82 -2.12
N SER A 127 6.92 -2.76 -3.36
CA SER A 127 5.68 -3.42 -3.75
C SER A 127 5.79 -4.94 -3.60
N ILE A 128 4.71 -5.56 -3.09
CA ILE A 128 4.53 -7.03 -3.09
C ILE A 128 3.93 -7.58 -4.37
N PHE A 129 3.48 -6.71 -5.29
CA PHE A 129 3.00 -7.13 -6.60
C PHE A 129 4.11 -7.88 -7.33
N ASN A 130 3.72 -8.99 -7.97
CA ASN A 130 4.61 -9.85 -8.73
C ASN A 130 5.77 -10.44 -7.90
N SER A 131 5.63 -10.53 -6.57
CA SER A 131 6.68 -11.06 -5.68
C SER A 131 7.14 -12.48 -6.04
N ALA A 132 6.28 -13.27 -6.69
CA ALA A 132 6.61 -14.59 -7.21
C ALA A 132 7.67 -14.59 -8.33
N LEU A 133 7.91 -13.45 -8.99
CA LEU A 133 8.87 -13.31 -10.07
C LEU A 133 10.31 -13.16 -9.59
N TYR A 134 10.52 -12.89 -8.29
CA TYR A 134 11.87 -12.79 -7.73
C TYR A 134 12.46 -14.19 -7.51
N GLN A 135 13.56 -14.47 -8.21
CA GLN A 135 14.24 -15.77 -8.17
C GLN A 135 15.64 -15.70 -7.54
N ARG A 136 16.06 -14.54 -7.03
CA ARG A 136 17.42 -14.32 -6.50
C ARG A 136 17.41 -13.93 -5.04
N GLY A 137 16.78 -12.80 -4.73
CA GLY A 137 16.68 -12.29 -3.37
C GLY A 137 15.60 -11.23 -3.22
N LEU A 138 15.26 -10.93 -1.97
CA LEU A 138 14.25 -9.98 -1.52
C LEU A 138 14.85 -8.97 -0.54
N PHE A 139 14.06 -7.95 -0.17
CA PHE A 139 14.53 -6.68 0.42
C PHE A 139 15.36 -5.83 -0.56
N ARG A 140 15.59 -4.57 -0.19
CA ARG A 140 16.42 -3.63 -0.97
C ARG A 140 17.91 -3.99 -0.91
N ASP A 141 18.39 -4.58 0.18
CA ASP A 141 19.78 -5.02 0.41
C ASP A 141 20.02 -6.50 0.09
N ALA A 142 18.98 -7.22 -0.35
CA ALA A 142 19.03 -8.64 -0.67
C ALA A 142 19.43 -9.56 0.48
N ARG A 143 19.14 -9.15 1.73
CA ARG A 143 19.51 -9.93 2.91
C ARG A 143 18.86 -11.31 2.99
N VAL A 144 17.79 -11.55 2.22
CA VAL A 144 17.19 -12.86 1.98
C VAL A 144 17.42 -13.24 0.52
N GLU A 145 18.26 -14.24 0.27
CA GLU A 145 18.64 -14.65 -1.09
C GLU A 145 18.96 -16.15 -1.19
N PHE A 146 18.78 -16.74 -2.37
CA PHE A 146 19.27 -18.09 -2.62
C PHE A 146 20.79 -18.11 -2.58
N LEU A 147 21.38 -19.16 -1.98
CA LEU A 147 22.84 -19.37 -2.02
C LEU A 147 23.35 -19.52 -3.46
N ASP A 148 22.54 -20.15 -4.30
CA ASP A 148 22.75 -20.28 -5.73
C ASP A 148 21.38 -20.24 -6.41
N TRP A 149 21.06 -19.12 -7.05
CA TRP A 149 19.76 -18.92 -7.69
C TRP A 149 19.52 -19.85 -8.89
N LEU A 150 20.57 -20.45 -9.46
CA LEU A 150 20.46 -21.50 -10.48
C LEU A 150 20.27 -22.89 -9.88
N LYS A 151 20.49 -23.03 -8.57
CA LYS A 151 20.34 -24.27 -7.79
C LYS A 151 19.58 -24.00 -6.49
N PRO A 152 18.28 -23.65 -6.55
CA PRO A 152 17.47 -23.30 -5.39
C PRO A 152 17.48 -24.35 -4.27
N GLU A 153 17.72 -25.62 -4.61
CA GLU A 153 17.86 -26.73 -3.67
C GLU A 153 19.04 -26.59 -2.69
N LYS A 154 20.01 -25.71 -2.97
CA LYS A 154 21.07 -25.37 -2.02
C LYS A 154 20.57 -24.57 -0.82
N GLY A 155 19.37 -24.01 -0.88
CA GLY A 155 18.74 -23.28 0.21
C GLY A 155 18.88 -21.76 0.12
N ILE A 156 18.25 -21.09 1.08
CA ILE A 156 18.14 -19.64 1.18
C ILE A 156 18.98 -19.17 2.38
N SER A 157 19.81 -18.16 2.16
CA SER A 157 20.50 -17.41 3.22
C SER A 157 19.60 -16.29 3.73
N THR A 158 19.56 -16.11 5.04
CA THR A 158 18.79 -15.06 5.71
C THR A 158 19.63 -14.39 6.82
N PRO A 159 19.19 -13.26 7.39
CA PRO A 159 19.86 -12.63 8.53
C PRO A 159 19.93 -13.47 9.82
N ASP A 160 19.18 -14.56 9.95
CA ASP A 160 19.22 -15.41 11.14
C ASP A 160 20.43 -16.37 11.16
N VAL A 161 21.20 -16.43 10.06
CA VAL A 161 22.41 -17.25 9.92
C VAL A 161 23.58 -16.41 9.35
N PRO A 162 24.85 -16.83 9.58
CA PRO A 162 26.00 -16.22 8.92
C PRO A 162 25.85 -16.12 7.40
N TYR A 163 26.48 -15.12 6.79
CA TYR A 163 26.44 -14.94 5.33
C TYR A 163 27.05 -16.15 4.62
N GLY A 164 26.33 -16.67 3.61
CA GLY A 164 26.76 -17.83 2.82
C GLY A 164 26.29 -19.18 3.37
N GLU A 165 25.53 -19.21 4.47
CA GLU A 165 24.93 -20.43 5.02
C GLU A 165 23.45 -20.55 4.65
N ALA A 166 22.98 -21.79 4.51
CA ALA A 166 21.56 -22.08 4.28
C ALA A 166 20.82 -22.03 5.62
N ASP A 167 19.79 -21.19 5.70
CA ASP A 167 18.92 -21.14 6.87
C ASP A 167 17.90 -22.29 6.82
N PRO A 168 17.94 -23.25 7.76
CA PRO A 168 17.03 -24.38 7.77
C PRO A 168 15.56 -23.98 7.99
N ASN A 169 15.30 -22.77 8.48
CA ASN A 169 13.95 -22.24 8.75
C ASN A 169 13.46 -21.28 7.67
N ALA A 170 14.20 -21.09 6.56
CA ALA A 170 13.81 -20.16 5.49
C ALA A 170 12.47 -20.53 4.81
N GLY A 171 12.08 -21.81 4.86
CA GLY A 171 10.93 -22.31 4.11
C GLY A 171 11.25 -22.52 2.63
N GLU A 172 10.21 -22.76 1.83
CA GLU A 172 10.36 -23.22 0.44
C GLU A 172 10.55 -22.08 -0.58
N THR A 173 10.24 -20.83 -0.20
CA THR A 173 10.29 -19.69 -1.12
C THR A 173 10.93 -18.47 -0.47
N LEU A 174 11.51 -17.59 -1.29
CA LEU A 174 12.05 -16.31 -0.81
C LEU A 174 10.99 -15.50 -0.05
N VAL A 175 9.74 -15.50 -0.51
CA VAL A 175 8.65 -14.75 0.13
C VAL A 175 8.31 -15.32 1.52
N ALA A 176 8.32 -16.65 1.68
CA ALA A 176 8.14 -17.26 3.00
C ALA A 176 9.31 -16.94 3.95
N ALA A 177 10.54 -16.91 3.43
CA ALA A 177 11.71 -16.51 4.20
C ALA A 177 11.65 -15.03 4.62
N GLN A 178 11.28 -14.15 3.69
CA GLN A 178 11.15 -12.70 3.90
C GLN A 178 10.10 -12.36 4.96
N ALA A 179 8.95 -13.03 4.96
CA ALA A 179 7.86 -12.80 5.90
C ALA A 179 8.23 -13.04 7.38
N ARG A 180 9.38 -13.66 7.65
CA ARG A 180 9.87 -13.93 9.01
C ARG A 180 10.51 -12.71 9.69
N PHE A 181 10.84 -11.66 8.96
CA PHE A 181 11.66 -10.55 9.47
C PHE A 181 10.85 -9.35 9.98
N PRO A 182 9.80 -8.85 9.29
CA PRO A 182 9.04 -7.70 9.78
C PRO A 182 8.50 -7.89 11.20
N VAL A 183 8.02 -9.10 11.52
CA VAL A 183 7.44 -9.45 12.83
C VAL A 183 8.43 -9.43 14.00
N VAL A 184 9.75 -9.45 13.72
CA VAL A 184 10.79 -9.37 14.76
C VAL A 184 11.52 -8.04 14.79
N THR A 185 11.29 -7.16 13.80
CA THR A 185 11.87 -5.82 13.74
C THR A 185 11.01 -4.83 14.53
N GLU A 186 11.62 -4.14 15.48
CA GLU A 186 10.97 -3.23 16.43
C GLU A 186 10.18 -2.13 15.74
N SER A 187 10.81 -1.48 14.77
CA SER A 187 10.23 -0.36 14.02
C SER A 187 9.19 -0.80 12.99
N GLU A 188 9.14 -2.08 12.61
CA GLU A 188 8.19 -2.58 11.62
C GLU A 188 6.93 -3.16 12.28
N MET A 189 7.03 -4.27 13.00
CA MET A 189 5.87 -4.93 13.62
C MET A 189 6.10 -5.44 15.05
N ARG A 190 7.34 -5.65 15.52
CA ARG A 190 7.54 -6.20 16.87
C ARG A 190 7.10 -5.22 17.95
N GLY A 191 7.44 -3.93 17.77
CA GLY A 191 7.37 -2.94 18.85
C GLY A 191 8.61 -3.01 19.75
N PHE A 192 8.91 -1.90 20.40
CA PHE A 192 10.14 -1.72 21.20
C PHE A 192 10.10 -2.45 22.55
N ASP A 193 8.91 -2.62 23.14
CA ASP A 193 8.73 -3.22 24.47
C ASP A 193 8.41 -4.72 24.41
N PHE A 194 7.79 -5.19 23.33
CA PHE A 194 7.33 -6.57 23.22
C PHE A 194 8.52 -7.55 23.15
N MET A 195 8.59 -8.44 24.15
CA MET A 195 9.65 -9.46 24.27
C MET A 195 11.07 -8.87 24.09
N GLN A 196 11.32 -7.69 24.66
CA GLN A 196 12.64 -7.07 24.65
C GLN A 196 13.71 -8.03 25.21
N GLY A 197 14.80 -8.21 24.48
CA GLY A 197 15.91 -9.09 24.87
C GLY A 197 15.72 -10.59 24.56
N TYR A 198 14.57 -10.98 24.03
CA TYR A 198 14.35 -12.35 23.55
C TYR A 198 14.92 -12.53 22.13
N SER A 199 15.23 -13.78 21.75
CA SER A 199 15.69 -14.08 20.40
C SER A 199 14.58 -13.96 19.36
N ASN A 200 14.92 -13.68 18.10
CA ASN A 200 13.98 -13.67 16.98
C ASN A 200 13.14 -14.96 16.90
N GLN A 201 13.75 -16.10 17.22
CA GLN A 201 13.06 -17.39 17.22
C GLN A 201 12.02 -17.49 18.34
N ALA A 202 12.33 -16.97 19.54
CA ALA A 202 11.38 -16.94 20.65
C ALA A 202 10.17 -16.03 20.34
N VAL A 203 10.41 -14.87 19.73
CA VAL A 203 9.34 -13.95 19.28
C VAL A 203 8.40 -14.66 18.30
N ARG A 204 8.94 -15.31 17.26
CA ARG A 204 8.12 -16.04 16.27
C ARG A 204 7.36 -17.22 16.86
N ALA A 205 7.99 -17.95 17.78
CA ALA A 205 7.33 -19.05 18.49
C ALA A 205 6.16 -18.53 19.34
N HIS A 206 6.34 -17.40 20.02
CA HIS A 206 5.28 -16.74 20.78
C HIS A 206 4.15 -16.26 19.89
N LEU A 207 4.45 -15.61 18.76
CA LEU A 207 3.43 -15.16 17.80
C LEU A 207 2.63 -16.34 17.22
N ALA A 208 3.28 -17.46 16.89
CA ALA A 208 2.56 -18.67 16.48
C ALA A 208 1.68 -19.24 17.60
N ALA A 209 2.19 -19.25 18.84
CA ALA A 209 1.44 -19.67 20.03
C ALA A 209 0.21 -18.79 20.30
N ARG A 210 0.30 -17.48 20.06
CA ARG A 210 -0.83 -16.55 20.13
C ARG A 210 -1.90 -16.89 19.11
N ILE A 211 -1.52 -17.07 17.84
CA ILE A 211 -2.46 -17.43 16.77
C ILE A 211 -3.09 -18.80 17.06
N GLY A 212 -2.31 -19.76 17.55
CA GLY A 212 -2.76 -21.12 17.84
C GLY A 212 -3.44 -21.33 19.19
N ASP A 213 -3.46 -20.31 20.05
CA ASP A 213 -3.98 -20.33 21.42
C ASP A 213 -3.38 -21.45 22.30
N TYR A 214 -2.05 -21.51 22.40
CA TYR A 214 -1.35 -22.53 23.17
C TYR A 214 -0.12 -21.97 23.93
N ASP A 215 0.48 -22.81 24.78
CA ASP A 215 1.68 -22.49 25.59
C ASP A 215 1.55 -21.15 26.36
N SER A 216 2.59 -20.31 26.35
CA SER A 216 2.64 -19.06 27.11
C SER A 216 1.78 -17.93 26.56
N ALA A 217 1.25 -18.08 25.35
CA ALA A 217 0.45 -17.06 24.66
C ALA A 217 -1.06 -17.39 24.66
N GLN A 218 -1.46 -18.45 25.39
CA GLN A 218 -2.86 -18.83 25.53
C GLN A 218 -3.69 -17.69 26.14
N GLY A 219 -4.81 -17.35 25.51
CA GLY A 219 -5.72 -16.31 25.95
C GLY A 219 -5.29 -14.87 25.63
N GLU A 220 -4.19 -14.66 24.87
CA GLU A 220 -3.77 -13.30 24.46
C GLU A 220 -4.72 -12.63 23.47
N LEU A 221 -5.49 -13.41 22.71
CA LEU A 221 -6.52 -12.91 21.80
C LEU A 221 -7.90 -13.06 22.45
N ILE A 222 -8.61 -11.94 22.62
CA ILE A 222 -9.97 -11.91 23.21
C ILE A 222 -10.93 -12.81 22.42
N GLN A 223 -10.77 -12.83 21.09
CA GLN A 223 -11.41 -13.75 20.19
C GLN A 223 -10.31 -14.52 19.46
N ASN A 224 -10.41 -15.85 19.36
CA ASN A 224 -9.49 -16.62 18.52
C ASN A 224 -10.25 -17.70 17.75
N ARG A 225 -10.40 -17.50 16.43
CA ARG A 225 -11.00 -18.46 15.50
C ARG A 225 -10.03 -18.89 14.40
N TRP A 226 -8.72 -18.84 14.68
CA TRP A 226 -7.69 -19.20 13.70
C TRP A 226 -7.58 -20.71 13.47
N TYR A 227 -7.70 -21.52 14.53
CA TYR A 227 -7.50 -22.97 14.43
C TYR A 227 -8.31 -23.66 13.31
N PRO A 228 -9.64 -23.45 13.17
CA PRO A 228 -10.41 -24.06 12.08
C PRO A 228 -9.90 -23.66 10.68
N LEU A 229 -9.40 -22.43 10.52
CA LEU A 229 -8.85 -21.95 9.26
C LEU A 229 -7.54 -22.69 8.93
N PHE A 230 -6.64 -22.88 9.90
CA PHE A 230 -5.43 -23.68 9.72
C PHE A 230 -5.74 -25.16 9.48
N ALA A 231 -6.68 -25.74 10.23
CA ALA A 231 -7.09 -27.14 10.06
C ALA A 231 -7.66 -27.40 8.65
N SER A 232 -8.36 -26.42 8.06
CA SER A 232 -8.88 -26.52 6.69
C SER A 232 -7.79 -26.59 5.60
N VAL A 233 -6.58 -26.12 5.90
CA VAL A 233 -5.44 -26.10 4.96
C VAL A 233 -4.44 -27.22 5.26
N TYR A 234 -4.12 -27.43 6.53
CA TYR A 234 -3.03 -28.32 6.98
C TYR A 234 -3.50 -29.61 7.66
N GLY A 235 -4.81 -29.81 7.73
CA GLY A 235 -5.46 -30.98 8.31
C GLY A 235 -5.81 -30.82 9.80
N ASP A 236 -6.78 -31.60 10.26
CA ASP A 236 -7.25 -31.61 11.65
C ASP A 236 -6.24 -32.33 12.56
N LYS A 237 -5.38 -31.54 13.22
CA LYS A 237 -4.29 -31.98 14.12
C LYS A 237 -4.24 -31.05 15.33
N PRO A 238 -3.47 -31.38 16.40
CA PRO A 238 -3.26 -30.45 17.51
C PRO A 238 -2.76 -29.08 17.02
N ALA A 239 -3.30 -27.99 17.57
CA ALA A 239 -3.01 -26.62 17.10
C ALA A 239 -1.51 -26.33 17.00
N LYS A 240 -0.71 -26.80 17.96
CA LYS A 240 0.76 -26.63 17.99
C LYS A 240 1.51 -27.30 16.83
N GLU A 241 0.89 -28.26 16.14
CA GLU A 241 1.48 -28.93 14.97
C GLU A 241 1.16 -28.23 13.64
N ILE A 242 0.06 -27.49 13.57
CA ILE A 242 -0.43 -26.89 12.31
C ILE A 242 -0.41 -25.36 12.32
N VAL A 243 -0.62 -24.72 13.46
CA VAL A 243 -0.47 -23.27 13.64
C VAL A 243 0.97 -22.96 14.01
N THR A 244 1.89 -23.39 13.16
CA THR A 244 3.33 -23.14 13.33
C THR A 244 3.73 -21.87 12.60
N PHE A 245 4.82 -21.24 13.02
CA PHE A 245 5.33 -20.06 12.31
C PHE A 245 5.71 -20.37 10.85
N ALA A 246 6.15 -21.60 10.56
CA ALA A 246 6.42 -22.06 9.20
C ALA A 246 5.14 -22.10 8.34
N ASN A 247 4.03 -22.59 8.88
CA ASN A 247 2.74 -22.60 8.18
C ASN A 247 2.13 -21.20 8.07
N ILE A 248 2.36 -20.31 9.03
CA ILE A 248 2.00 -18.89 8.94
C ILE A 248 2.72 -18.23 7.74
N THR A 249 4.04 -18.35 7.66
CA THR A 249 4.79 -17.73 6.55
C THR A 249 4.54 -18.40 5.21
N ARG A 250 4.24 -19.71 5.19
CA ARG A 250 3.79 -20.42 3.99
C ARG A 250 2.47 -19.88 3.45
N ALA A 251 1.46 -19.69 4.31
CA ALA A 251 0.19 -19.09 3.92
C ALA A 251 0.35 -17.63 3.46
N LEU A 252 1.12 -16.82 4.20
CA LEU A 252 1.45 -15.44 3.81
C LEU A 252 2.15 -15.40 2.43
N ALA A 253 3.04 -16.35 2.15
CA ALA A 253 3.72 -16.44 0.86
C ALA A 253 2.77 -16.86 -0.26
N ALA A 254 1.84 -17.78 -0.02
CA ALA A 254 0.82 -18.16 -1.00
C ALA A 254 -0.03 -16.94 -1.40
N TYR A 255 -0.50 -16.17 -0.43
CA TYR A 255 -1.25 -14.93 -0.66
C TYR A 255 -0.44 -13.89 -1.45
N GLN A 256 0.76 -13.53 -0.98
CA GLN A 256 1.58 -12.50 -1.64
C GLN A 256 1.98 -12.91 -3.07
N ARG A 257 2.31 -14.19 -3.29
CA ARG A 257 2.71 -14.70 -4.61
C ARG A 257 1.53 -14.80 -5.59
N SER A 258 0.29 -14.82 -5.09
CA SER A 258 -0.91 -14.82 -5.95
C SER A 258 -1.16 -13.46 -6.64
N MET A 259 -0.55 -12.37 -6.15
CA MET A 259 -0.64 -11.02 -6.74
C MET A 259 0.19 -10.92 -8.03
N ASN A 260 -0.25 -11.61 -9.07
CA ASN A 260 0.44 -11.68 -10.34
C ASN A 260 -0.23 -10.79 -11.39
N PHE A 261 0.24 -9.55 -11.46
CA PHE A 261 -0.25 -8.52 -12.38
C PHE A 261 0.74 -8.31 -13.52
N VAL A 262 0.60 -9.08 -14.60
CA VAL A 262 1.54 -9.11 -15.74
C VAL A 262 0.88 -8.88 -17.10
N ASN A 263 -0.43 -8.68 -17.13
CA ASN A 263 -1.20 -8.49 -18.35
C ASN A 263 -1.15 -7.02 -18.77
N ASN A 264 0.00 -6.59 -19.29
CA ASN A 264 0.25 -5.20 -19.66
C ASN A 264 0.38 -5.00 -21.19
N PRO A 265 0.21 -3.75 -21.67
CA PRO A 265 0.35 -3.39 -23.09
C PRO A 265 1.67 -3.82 -23.75
N TRP A 266 2.81 -3.70 -23.04
CA TRP A 266 4.11 -4.11 -23.59
C TRP A 266 4.16 -5.60 -23.91
N ASN A 267 3.64 -6.46 -23.03
CA ASN A 267 3.61 -7.90 -23.27
C ASN A 267 2.73 -8.27 -24.47
N ALA A 268 1.63 -7.54 -24.71
CA ALA A 268 0.81 -7.72 -25.91
C ALA A 268 1.58 -7.29 -27.19
N TYR A 269 2.32 -6.18 -27.12
CA TYR A 269 3.17 -5.71 -28.21
C TYR A 269 4.27 -6.72 -28.58
N VAL A 270 4.99 -7.26 -27.59
CA VAL A 270 6.01 -8.31 -27.80
C VAL A 270 5.40 -9.56 -28.45
N LYS A 271 4.13 -9.87 -28.17
CA LYS A 271 3.38 -10.99 -28.77
C LYS A 271 2.82 -10.70 -30.17
N GLY A 272 3.03 -9.49 -30.70
CA GLY A 272 2.71 -9.11 -32.07
C GLY A 272 1.56 -8.12 -32.23
N ASP A 273 0.92 -7.66 -31.15
CA ASP A 273 -0.08 -6.60 -31.22
C ASP A 273 0.59 -5.22 -31.31
N LYS A 274 0.87 -4.79 -32.55
CA LYS A 274 1.55 -3.51 -32.83
C LYS A 274 0.78 -2.28 -32.36
N ASP A 275 -0.52 -2.41 -32.12
CA ASP A 275 -1.41 -1.32 -31.69
C ASP A 275 -1.59 -1.28 -30.16
N ALA A 276 -1.02 -2.26 -29.43
CA ALA A 276 -1.13 -2.32 -27.97
C ALA A 276 -0.46 -1.12 -27.27
N ILE A 277 0.57 -0.52 -27.88
CA ILE A 277 1.29 0.64 -27.35
C ILE A 277 1.32 1.78 -28.35
N SER A 278 1.26 3.01 -27.83
CA SER A 278 1.34 4.25 -28.61
C SER A 278 2.74 4.50 -29.20
N GLU A 279 2.84 5.36 -30.21
CA GLU A 279 4.12 5.77 -30.80
C GLU A 279 5.12 6.36 -29.78
N SER A 280 4.64 7.10 -28.77
CA SER A 280 5.51 7.59 -27.67
C SER A 280 6.07 6.45 -26.83
N GLN A 281 5.25 5.44 -26.54
CA GLN A 281 5.67 4.23 -25.84
C GLN A 281 6.67 3.41 -26.67
N LYS A 282 6.49 3.33 -28.00
CA LYS A 282 7.45 2.69 -28.90
C LYS A 282 8.80 3.39 -28.90
N ARG A 283 8.84 4.74 -28.99
CA ARG A 283 10.09 5.51 -28.86
C ARG A 283 10.77 5.28 -27.52
N GLY A 284 10.00 5.26 -26.42
CA GLY A 284 10.52 4.96 -25.09
C GLY A 284 11.07 3.54 -24.96
N ALA A 285 10.38 2.55 -25.51
CA ALA A 285 10.84 1.16 -25.56
C ALA A 285 12.14 1.04 -26.37
N TYR A 286 12.24 1.76 -27.49
CA TYR A 286 13.44 1.76 -28.31
C TYR A 286 14.62 2.34 -27.53
N LEU A 287 14.45 3.51 -26.91
CA LEU A 287 15.47 4.13 -26.05
C LEU A 287 15.91 3.16 -24.95
N TYR A 288 14.96 2.54 -24.26
CA TYR A 288 15.22 1.58 -23.19
C TYR A 288 16.04 0.36 -23.64
N LEU A 289 15.78 -0.17 -24.84
CA LEU A 289 16.41 -1.39 -25.37
C LEU A 289 17.72 -1.14 -26.13
N PHE A 290 17.91 0.05 -26.72
CA PHE A 290 18.98 0.36 -27.67
C PHE A 290 20.20 1.04 -27.04
N MET A 291 20.07 1.75 -25.91
CA MET A 291 21.10 2.64 -25.34
C MET A 291 22.56 2.12 -25.51
N PRO A 292 23.36 2.74 -26.39
CA PRO A 292 24.70 2.25 -26.73
C PRO A 292 25.68 2.42 -25.56
N PRO A 293 26.75 1.60 -25.49
CA PRO A 293 27.79 1.79 -24.50
C PRO A 293 28.45 3.17 -24.67
N PRO A 294 28.91 3.81 -23.58
CA PRO A 294 29.67 5.04 -23.70
C PRO A 294 30.98 4.78 -24.46
N PRO A 295 31.54 5.81 -25.13
CA PRO A 295 32.80 5.66 -25.85
C PRO A 295 33.90 5.21 -24.89
N SER A 296 34.57 4.09 -25.17
CA SER A 296 35.77 3.73 -24.41
C SER A 296 36.93 4.66 -24.81
N ASP A 297 37.73 5.06 -23.84
CA ASP A 297 38.90 5.95 -23.93
C ASP A 297 40.14 5.31 -24.60
N GLY A 298 39.92 4.34 -25.50
CA GLY A 298 40.98 3.73 -26.32
C GLY A 298 41.03 2.20 -26.30
N GLY A 299 40.03 1.53 -25.72
CA GLY A 299 39.83 0.08 -25.85
C GLY A 299 39.10 -0.31 -27.13
N THR A 300 39.19 -1.58 -27.51
CA THR A 300 38.24 -2.16 -28.47
C THR A 300 36.87 -2.26 -27.80
N GLU A 301 35.84 -1.67 -28.43
CA GLU A 301 34.45 -1.80 -27.98
C GLU A 301 34.10 -3.26 -27.72
N PRO A 302 33.51 -3.61 -26.56
CA PRO A 302 32.92 -4.94 -26.41
C PRO A 302 31.75 -5.05 -27.39
N ASP A 303 31.72 -6.15 -28.17
CA ASP A 303 30.73 -6.38 -29.24
C ASP A 303 29.27 -6.24 -28.77
N TYR A 304 28.99 -6.32 -27.46
CA TYR A 304 27.67 -6.12 -26.87
C TYR A 304 27.76 -5.66 -25.40
N LEU A 305 27.58 -4.36 -25.12
CA LEU A 305 27.18 -3.89 -23.80
C LEU A 305 25.98 -2.94 -23.92
N PRO A 306 24.74 -3.36 -23.58
CA PRO A 306 23.68 -2.42 -23.28
C PRO A 306 23.92 -1.87 -21.87
N THR A 307 24.36 -0.62 -21.73
CA THR A 307 24.95 -0.11 -20.47
C THR A 307 23.99 0.65 -19.57
N GLN A 308 22.71 0.74 -19.91
CA GLN A 308 21.77 1.58 -19.16
C GLN A 308 20.57 0.76 -18.65
N CYS A 309 19.35 1.04 -19.11
CA CYS A 309 18.15 0.47 -18.49
C CYS A 309 18.04 -1.06 -18.66
N ILE A 310 18.10 -1.57 -19.90
CA ILE A 310 18.04 -3.01 -20.18
C ILE A 310 19.27 -3.77 -19.65
N GLY A 311 20.41 -3.09 -19.40
CA GLY A 311 21.60 -3.71 -18.81
C GLY A 311 21.32 -4.35 -17.44
N CYS A 312 20.50 -3.67 -16.63
CA CYS A 312 20.05 -4.15 -15.33
C CYS A 312 18.69 -4.85 -15.38
N HIS A 313 17.75 -4.37 -16.20
CA HIS A 313 16.36 -4.86 -16.21
C HIS A 313 16.06 -5.76 -17.44
N ASN A 314 16.91 -6.77 -17.69
CA ASN A 314 17.01 -7.53 -18.96
C ASN A 314 16.02 -8.69 -19.20
N THR A 315 14.91 -8.79 -18.49
CA THR A 315 13.98 -9.93 -18.63
C THR A 315 12.56 -9.48 -18.93
N ASP A 316 11.69 -10.42 -19.32
CA ASP A 316 10.24 -10.17 -19.45
C ASP A 316 9.62 -9.66 -18.14
N SER A 317 10.20 -10.01 -16.98
CA SER A 317 9.80 -9.50 -15.68
C SER A 317 10.52 -8.22 -15.27
N PHE A 318 11.37 -7.65 -16.13
CA PHE A 318 12.18 -6.46 -15.85
C PHE A 318 13.04 -6.59 -14.59
N THR A 319 13.47 -7.81 -14.28
CA THR A 319 14.43 -8.13 -13.22
C THR A 319 15.77 -8.56 -13.82
N GLN A 320 16.87 -8.52 -13.05
CA GLN A 320 18.19 -8.86 -13.57
C GLN A 320 18.52 -10.35 -13.49
N THR A 321 19.09 -10.91 -14.57
CA THR A 321 19.63 -12.28 -14.61
C THR A 321 21.16 -12.39 -14.84
N LYS A 322 21.89 -11.27 -14.90
CA LYS A 322 23.38 -11.25 -15.04
C LYS A 322 24.12 -11.31 -13.68
N GLY A 323 25.46 -11.34 -13.65
CA GLY A 323 26.29 -11.76 -12.50
C GLY A 323 26.05 -11.12 -11.11
N SER A 324 25.45 -9.93 -11.03
CA SER A 324 24.94 -9.30 -9.80
C SER A 324 23.49 -8.82 -10.04
N ASN A 325 22.69 -8.63 -8.98
CA ASN A 325 21.38 -7.96 -9.02
C ASN A 325 21.36 -6.68 -8.19
N TYR A 326 22.54 -6.16 -7.82
CA TYR A 326 22.71 -5.07 -6.86
C TYR A 326 23.63 -4.02 -7.46
N HIS A 327 23.21 -2.75 -7.40
CA HIS A 327 23.92 -1.63 -8.03
C HIS A 327 23.97 -0.43 -7.10
N ARG A 328 25.07 0.32 -7.20
CA ARG A 328 25.19 1.68 -6.70
C ARG A 328 24.60 2.62 -7.73
N LEU A 329 23.60 3.40 -7.31
CA LEU A 329 22.93 4.35 -8.20
C LEU A 329 22.80 5.74 -7.57
N ALA A 330 23.45 6.02 -6.44
CA ALA A 330 23.50 7.33 -5.77
C ALA A 330 22.13 8.02 -5.57
N PHE A 331 21.05 7.28 -5.34
CA PHE A 331 19.79 7.89 -4.92
C PHE A 331 19.98 8.64 -3.58
N PRO A 332 19.26 9.76 -3.34
CA PRO A 332 19.42 10.52 -2.10
C PRO A 332 19.25 9.67 -0.84
N GLN A 333 20.16 9.82 0.10
CA GLN A 333 20.22 9.08 1.36
C GLN A 333 19.46 9.85 2.46
N ILE A 334 18.14 9.69 2.52
CA ILE A 334 17.28 10.21 3.60
C ILE A 334 16.84 9.11 4.56
N GLY A 335 16.39 9.50 5.75
CA GLY A 335 15.88 8.56 6.76
C GLY A 335 16.91 8.15 7.81
N PRO A 336 16.55 7.20 8.70
CA PRO A 336 17.36 6.83 9.86
C PRO A 336 18.56 5.93 9.52
N GLY A 337 18.70 5.48 8.26
CA GLY A 337 19.82 4.67 7.80
C GLY A 337 19.94 3.29 8.43
N THR A 338 21.01 2.58 8.10
CA THR A 338 21.30 1.23 8.63
C THR A 338 22.73 1.13 9.15
N GLY A 339 23.32 2.26 9.51
CA GLY A 339 24.74 2.42 9.66
C GLY A 339 25.27 1.96 11.02
N THR A 340 26.53 2.27 11.27
CA THR A 340 27.21 1.94 12.54
C THR A 340 26.83 2.92 13.64
N LEU A 341 27.25 2.66 14.88
CA LEU A 341 27.02 3.58 16.01
C LEU A 341 27.56 4.99 15.76
N ASP A 342 28.64 5.13 15.00
CA ASP A 342 29.26 6.42 14.69
C ASP A 342 28.58 7.16 13.52
N GLN A 343 27.88 6.42 12.64
CA GLN A 343 27.16 6.97 11.48
C GLN A 343 25.80 6.26 11.32
N PRO A 344 24.88 6.39 12.29
CA PRO A 344 23.65 5.58 12.31
C PRO A 344 22.75 5.86 11.10
N SER A 345 22.71 7.11 10.64
CA SER A 345 21.90 7.59 9.50
C SER A 345 22.39 7.13 8.13
N ASN A 346 23.56 6.47 8.04
CA ASN A 346 24.16 6.05 6.78
C ASN A 346 23.61 4.67 6.35
N ASP A 347 22.78 4.59 5.30
CA ASP A 347 22.33 3.30 4.76
C ASP A 347 23.43 2.67 3.90
N LEU A 348 24.07 1.62 4.44
CA LEU A 348 25.20 0.93 3.82
C LEU A 348 24.78 0.00 2.67
N GLY A 349 23.48 -0.19 2.44
CA GLY A 349 22.95 -1.11 1.44
C GLY A 349 23.38 -2.55 1.71
N ARG A 350 23.81 -3.24 0.66
CA ARG A 350 24.18 -4.67 0.72
C ARG A 350 25.31 -4.98 1.71
N THR A 351 26.23 -4.04 1.97
CA THR A 351 27.33 -4.24 2.94
C THR A 351 26.85 -4.65 4.31
N GLN A 352 25.67 -4.18 4.74
CA GLN A 352 25.08 -4.56 6.02
C GLN A 352 24.92 -6.08 6.16
N ARG A 353 24.68 -6.81 5.05
CA ARG A 353 24.46 -8.27 5.09
C ARG A 353 25.75 -9.08 5.03
N ASN A 354 26.73 -8.65 4.23
CA ASN A 354 27.89 -9.47 3.85
C ASN A 354 29.24 -8.93 4.35
N ASN A 355 29.27 -7.74 4.96
CA ASN A 355 30.49 -7.05 5.40
C ASN A 355 31.54 -6.88 4.28
N ASN A 356 31.12 -6.85 3.01
CA ASN A 356 32.00 -6.60 1.87
C ASN A 356 31.77 -5.17 1.34
N ASN A 357 32.83 -4.38 1.28
CA ASN A 357 32.79 -3.01 0.76
C ASN A 357 32.41 -2.94 -0.72
N ASP A 358 32.58 -4.01 -1.50
CA ASP A 358 32.08 -4.07 -2.88
C ASP A 358 30.54 -3.91 -2.94
N GLY A 359 29.83 -4.17 -1.83
CA GLY A 359 28.38 -4.00 -1.72
C GLY A 359 27.95 -2.65 -1.14
N LEU A 360 28.88 -1.73 -0.87
CA LEU A 360 28.55 -0.48 -0.20
C LEU A 360 27.64 0.36 -1.10
N TYR A 361 26.55 0.87 -0.53
CA TYR A 361 25.49 1.62 -1.24
C TYR A 361 24.83 0.87 -2.40
N SER A 362 24.99 -0.46 -2.45
CA SER A 362 24.37 -1.29 -3.47
C SER A 362 22.98 -1.72 -3.04
N PHE A 363 22.00 -1.48 -3.91
CA PHE A 363 20.61 -1.91 -3.72
C PHE A 363 20.13 -2.77 -4.88
N ARG A 364 19.18 -3.65 -4.58
CA ARG A 364 18.60 -4.61 -5.52
C ARG A 364 17.77 -3.93 -6.60
N SER A 365 17.99 -4.29 -7.86
CA SER A 365 17.09 -3.96 -8.95
C SER A 365 15.77 -4.73 -8.80
N GLY A 366 14.69 -3.97 -8.57
CA GLY A 366 13.31 -4.48 -8.56
C GLY A 366 12.78 -4.77 -9.96
N THR A 367 11.61 -5.40 -10.04
CA THR A 367 10.83 -5.41 -11.30
C THR A 367 10.37 -3.99 -11.63
N LEU A 368 10.26 -3.66 -12.92
CA LEU A 368 9.61 -2.44 -13.42
C LEU A 368 8.15 -2.67 -13.80
N LEU A 369 7.63 -3.90 -13.65
CA LEU A 369 6.21 -4.16 -13.84
C LEU A 369 5.40 -3.35 -12.82
N ASN A 370 4.33 -2.72 -13.29
CA ASN A 370 3.44 -1.86 -12.48
C ASN A 370 4.14 -0.64 -11.83
N ILE A 371 5.35 -0.28 -12.25
CA ILE A 371 6.14 0.80 -11.62
C ILE A 371 5.39 2.13 -11.56
N GLU A 372 4.45 2.38 -12.47
CA GLU A 372 3.61 3.58 -12.47
C GLU A 372 2.82 3.82 -11.17
N VAL A 373 2.46 2.76 -10.45
CA VAL A 373 1.61 2.83 -9.24
C VAL A 373 2.34 2.48 -7.94
N THR A 374 3.63 2.17 -7.99
CA THR A 374 4.40 1.68 -6.82
C THR A 374 5.36 2.73 -6.26
N GLY A 375 5.12 4.01 -6.55
CA GLY A 375 5.88 5.10 -5.97
C GLY A 375 5.59 5.31 -4.48
N PRO A 376 6.39 6.14 -3.78
CA PRO A 376 7.57 6.85 -4.30
C PRO A 376 8.77 5.92 -4.54
N TYR A 377 9.79 6.41 -5.25
CA TYR A 377 10.85 5.63 -5.88
C TYR A 377 12.22 5.82 -5.21
N GLY A 378 13.11 4.85 -5.41
CA GLY A 378 14.41 4.76 -4.74
C GLY A 378 14.37 3.84 -3.52
N HIS A 379 15.52 3.58 -2.89
CA HIS A 379 15.58 2.76 -1.68
C HIS A 379 14.98 3.49 -0.47
N ALA A 380 15.08 4.82 -0.43
CA ALA A 380 14.51 5.68 0.62
C ALA A 380 13.25 6.44 0.16
N GLY A 381 12.73 6.15 -1.04
CA GLY A 381 11.49 6.77 -1.54
C GLY A 381 11.64 8.26 -1.84
N SER A 382 12.83 8.71 -2.22
CA SER A 382 13.20 10.13 -2.39
C SER A 382 12.50 10.83 -3.56
N TYR A 383 11.92 10.10 -4.52
CA TYR A 383 11.27 10.69 -5.70
C TYR A 383 9.79 10.27 -5.83
N ASP A 384 8.88 11.21 -6.05
CA ASP A 384 7.44 10.92 -6.18
C ASP A 384 7.00 10.57 -7.61
N THR A 385 7.82 10.92 -8.61
CA THR A 385 7.48 10.77 -10.02
C THR A 385 8.52 9.98 -10.79
N LEU A 386 8.07 9.23 -11.81
CA LEU A 386 8.97 8.56 -12.75
C LEU A 386 9.84 9.56 -13.51
N MET A 387 9.38 10.80 -13.72
CA MET A 387 10.18 11.83 -14.38
C MET A 387 11.43 12.16 -13.57
N GLN A 388 11.31 12.36 -12.24
CA GLN A 388 12.45 12.59 -11.36
C GLN A 388 13.44 11.42 -11.39
N VAL A 389 12.94 10.18 -11.49
CA VAL A 389 13.79 9.00 -11.65
C VAL A 389 14.55 9.05 -12.98
N ILE A 390 13.88 9.36 -14.10
CA ILE A 390 14.53 9.47 -15.41
C ILE A 390 15.51 10.64 -15.46
N GLU A 391 15.21 11.77 -14.81
CA GLU A 391 16.11 12.92 -14.67
C GLU A 391 17.37 12.53 -13.89
N HIS A 392 17.22 11.76 -12.80
CA HIS A 392 18.34 11.23 -12.04
C HIS A 392 19.24 10.33 -12.90
N TYR A 393 18.66 9.41 -13.69
CA TYR A 393 19.46 8.58 -14.61
C TYR A 393 20.08 9.36 -15.77
N ASP A 394 19.51 10.51 -16.17
CA ASP A 394 20.05 11.36 -17.23
C ASP A 394 21.28 12.15 -16.77
N ASP A 395 21.22 12.73 -15.56
CA ASP A 395 22.30 13.52 -14.95
C ASP A 395 22.11 13.59 -13.43
N TYR A 396 22.71 12.66 -12.67
CA TYR A 396 22.43 12.56 -11.23
C TYR A 396 23.05 13.70 -10.42
N HIS A 397 24.24 14.23 -10.77
CA HIS A 397 24.92 15.26 -9.95
C HIS A 397 24.03 16.48 -9.72
N GLN A 398 23.51 17.06 -10.80
CA GLN A 398 22.63 18.23 -10.70
C GLN A 398 21.35 17.88 -9.92
N VAL A 399 20.77 16.71 -10.15
CA VAL A 399 19.54 16.28 -9.48
C VAL A 399 19.76 16.06 -7.98
N LEU A 400 20.92 15.58 -7.55
CA LEU A 400 21.26 15.41 -6.14
C LEU A 400 21.45 16.74 -5.43
N ASP A 401 22.24 17.65 -6.01
CA ASP A 401 22.42 19.00 -5.47
C ASP A 401 21.07 19.72 -5.37
N ASP A 402 20.27 19.72 -6.44
CA ASP A 402 18.94 20.34 -6.47
C ASP A 402 18.00 19.71 -5.42
N TYR A 403 18.05 18.39 -5.23
CA TYR A 403 17.23 17.70 -4.22
C TYR A 403 17.64 18.09 -2.80
N ILE A 404 18.93 18.12 -2.49
CA ILE A 404 19.41 18.41 -1.13
C ILE A 404 19.27 19.90 -0.79
N ASP A 405 19.69 20.78 -1.70
CA ASP A 405 19.74 22.22 -1.45
C ASP A 405 18.32 22.84 -1.37
N ASN A 406 17.34 22.25 -2.05
CA ASN A 406 15.94 22.67 -1.98
C ASN A 406 15.09 21.82 -1.01
N GLN A 407 15.73 20.92 -0.24
CA GLN A 407 15.06 20.00 0.69
C GLN A 407 13.90 19.25 0.03
N GLY A 408 14.17 18.54 -1.07
CA GLY A 408 13.15 17.90 -1.91
C GLY A 408 12.17 17.00 -1.15
N TRP A 409 12.59 16.40 -0.03
CA TRP A 409 11.69 15.64 0.85
C TRP A 409 10.55 16.52 1.41
N CYS A 410 10.78 17.79 1.73
CA CYS A 410 9.73 18.72 2.17
C CYS A 410 8.63 18.96 1.12
N GLN A 411 8.84 18.61 -0.15
CA GLN A 411 7.81 18.70 -1.17
C GLN A 411 6.95 17.44 -1.27
N GLN A 412 7.41 16.32 -0.68
CA GLN A 412 6.69 15.06 -0.76
C GLN A 412 5.43 15.07 0.11
N PRO A 413 4.35 14.36 -0.32
CA PRO A 413 3.10 14.28 0.43
C PRO A 413 3.25 13.87 1.90
N GLN A 414 4.25 13.05 2.21
CA GLN A 414 4.52 12.60 3.57
C GLN A 414 5.03 13.71 4.50
N PHE A 415 5.95 14.56 4.02
CA PHE A 415 6.68 15.50 4.88
C PHE A 415 6.22 16.96 4.71
N LYS A 416 5.50 17.30 3.64
CA LYS A 416 5.11 18.69 3.32
C LYS A 416 4.32 19.44 4.39
N SER A 417 3.61 18.72 5.26
CA SER A 417 2.83 19.30 6.36
C SER A 417 3.56 19.28 7.71
N ILE A 418 4.77 18.73 7.77
CA ILE A 418 5.57 18.66 8.99
C ILE A 418 6.22 20.01 9.24
N ALA A 419 5.99 20.56 10.44
CA ALA A 419 6.67 21.77 10.87
C ALA A 419 8.18 21.52 10.93
N ARG A 420 8.98 22.40 10.33
CA ARG A 420 10.44 22.27 10.23
C ARG A 420 10.90 20.98 9.52
N CYS A 421 10.20 20.57 8.47
CA CYS A 421 10.55 19.39 7.67
C CYS A 421 12.03 19.38 7.20
N GLN A 422 12.66 20.53 7.02
CA GLN A 422 14.06 20.64 6.62
C GLN A 422 15.03 20.03 7.64
N ASP A 423 14.63 19.92 8.91
CA ASP A 423 15.48 19.41 9.99
C ASP A 423 15.39 17.88 10.14
N LEU A 424 14.53 17.21 9.37
CA LEU A 424 14.29 15.77 9.51
C LEU A 424 15.52 14.92 9.17
N PHE A 425 16.33 15.34 8.20
CA PHE A 425 17.45 14.56 7.67
C PHE A 425 18.74 15.39 7.61
N PRO A 426 19.33 15.75 8.77
CA PRO A 426 20.48 16.67 8.83
C PRO A 426 21.73 16.11 8.12
N ASP A 427 21.88 14.79 8.06
CA ASP A 427 23.02 14.12 7.43
C ASP A 427 22.80 13.77 5.95
N ALA A 428 21.65 14.14 5.36
CA ALA A 428 21.29 13.72 4.00
C ALA A 428 22.33 14.15 2.96
N ARG A 429 22.87 15.38 3.09
CA ARG A 429 23.95 15.87 2.22
C ARG A 429 25.19 14.98 2.32
N TYR A 430 25.67 14.77 3.55
CA TYR A 430 26.90 14.03 3.81
C TYR A 430 26.80 12.58 3.30
N ASN A 431 25.71 11.87 3.64
CA ASN A 431 25.52 10.48 3.23
C ASN A 431 25.31 10.34 1.71
N THR A 432 24.64 11.31 1.08
CA THR A 432 24.44 11.33 -0.38
C THR A 432 25.76 11.58 -1.11
N ASP A 433 26.59 12.51 -0.64
CA ASP A 433 27.90 12.81 -1.22
C ASP A 433 28.86 11.61 -1.13
N LEU A 434 28.81 10.84 -0.03
CA LEU A 434 29.59 9.60 0.11
C LEU A 434 29.21 8.56 -0.94
N ALA A 435 27.91 8.40 -1.20
CA ALA A 435 27.42 7.46 -2.21
C ALA A 435 27.75 7.93 -3.63
N ALA A 436 27.58 9.23 -3.92
CA ALA A 436 27.91 9.83 -5.20
C ALA A 436 29.40 9.71 -5.53
N LYS A 437 30.28 9.98 -4.55
CA LYS A 437 31.73 9.89 -4.73
C LYS A 437 32.19 8.52 -5.18
N ILE A 438 31.63 7.44 -4.61
CA ILE A 438 32.03 6.07 -5.03
C ILE A 438 31.66 5.83 -6.49
N ILE A 439 30.54 6.38 -6.96
CA ILE A 439 30.15 6.27 -8.36
C ILE A 439 31.06 7.14 -9.25
N ASP A 440 31.43 8.34 -8.80
CA ASP A 440 32.40 9.18 -9.50
C ASP A 440 33.73 8.45 -9.71
N ASP A 441 34.26 7.84 -8.64
CA ASP A 441 35.49 7.05 -8.67
C ASP A 441 35.35 5.85 -9.63
N GLU A 442 34.20 5.15 -9.64
CA GLU A 442 33.92 4.06 -10.57
C GLU A 442 33.85 4.52 -12.04
N ILE A 443 33.25 5.68 -12.31
CA ILE A 443 33.18 6.27 -13.65
C ILE A 443 34.57 6.69 -14.12
N GLU A 444 35.39 7.28 -13.25
CA GLU A 444 36.79 7.63 -13.55
C GLU A 444 37.63 6.39 -13.90
N ASP A 445 37.35 5.26 -13.24
CA ASP A 445 37.95 3.95 -13.53
C ASP A 445 37.34 3.25 -14.78
N GLY A 446 36.42 3.90 -15.49
CA GLY A 446 35.85 3.42 -16.76
C GLY A 446 34.55 2.64 -16.64
N ALA A 447 33.84 2.69 -15.49
CA ALA A 447 32.53 2.06 -15.36
C ALA A 447 31.51 2.73 -16.32
N PRO A 448 30.74 1.95 -17.09
CA PRO A 448 29.80 2.50 -18.07
C PRO A 448 28.43 2.85 -17.47
N VAL A 449 28.32 3.01 -16.14
CA VAL A 449 27.06 3.17 -15.40
C VAL A 449 26.88 4.64 -15.00
N LEU A 450 25.65 5.15 -15.08
CA LEU A 450 25.26 6.52 -14.70
C LEU A 450 26.04 7.67 -15.36
N GLN A 451 26.68 7.40 -16.51
CA GLN A 451 27.20 8.48 -17.34
C GLN A 451 26.05 9.33 -17.91
N LYS A 452 26.30 10.63 -18.10
CA LYS A 452 25.29 11.57 -18.58
C LYS A 452 24.72 11.17 -19.95
N LEU A 453 23.40 11.15 -20.05
CA LEU A 453 22.68 10.61 -21.22
C LEU A 453 22.27 11.67 -22.25
N TYR A 454 22.27 12.94 -21.85
CA TYR A 454 21.89 14.08 -22.69
C TYR A 454 20.49 13.92 -23.34
N LEU A 455 19.55 13.37 -22.57
CA LEU A 455 18.19 13.12 -23.05
C LEU A 455 17.43 14.43 -23.26
N SER A 456 16.83 14.56 -24.45
CA SER A 456 15.86 15.63 -24.68
C SER A 456 14.63 15.45 -23.78
N ARG A 457 13.89 16.53 -23.53
CA ARG A 457 12.62 16.46 -22.78
C ARG A 457 11.66 15.40 -23.36
N GLN A 458 11.55 15.33 -24.68
CA GLN A 458 10.70 14.35 -25.36
C GLN A 458 11.17 12.91 -25.08
N ALA A 459 12.48 12.67 -25.10
CA ALA A 459 13.04 11.34 -24.80
C ALA A 459 12.74 10.91 -23.35
N LYS A 460 12.84 11.84 -22.39
CA LYS A 460 12.46 11.55 -20.99
C LYS A 460 10.97 11.23 -20.87
N GLU A 461 10.11 12.00 -21.53
CA GLU A 461 8.66 11.76 -21.57
C GLU A 461 8.31 10.42 -22.24
N ASP A 462 9.00 10.06 -23.33
CA ASP A 462 8.82 8.78 -24.02
C ASP A 462 9.23 7.59 -23.14
N LEU A 463 10.36 7.67 -22.41
CA LEU A 463 10.78 6.67 -21.43
C LEU A 463 9.75 6.51 -20.30
N VAL A 464 9.26 7.62 -19.74
CA VAL A 464 8.19 7.60 -18.73
C VAL A 464 6.93 6.94 -19.28
N ASN A 465 6.54 7.23 -20.51
CA ASN A 465 5.36 6.62 -21.13
C ASN A 465 5.56 5.12 -21.38
N PHE A 466 6.76 4.69 -21.77
CA PHE A 466 7.08 3.27 -21.86
C PHE A 466 6.95 2.56 -20.52
N MET A 467 7.45 3.15 -19.41
CA MET A 467 7.24 2.58 -18.06
C MET A 467 5.75 2.39 -17.71
N LYS A 468 4.86 3.28 -18.17
CA LYS A 468 3.40 3.12 -17.99
C LYS A 468 2.82 1.98 -18.84
N ALA A 469 3.46 1.62 -19.95
CA ALA A 469 3.07 0.45 -20.76
C ALA A 469 3.35 -0.89 -20.04
N LEU A 470 4.10 -0.86 -18.93
CA LEU A 470 4.42 -2.04 -18.11
C LEU A 470 3.37 -2.29 -17.01
N THR A 471 2.33 -1.46 -16.94
CA THR A 471 1.29 -1.54 -15.92
C THR A 471 0.14 -2.44 -16.37
N ASP A 472 -0.18 -3.45 -15.58
CA ASP A 472 -1.40 -4.24 -15.73
C ASP A 472 -2.62 -3.37 -15.37
N PRO A 473 -3.63 -3.22 -16.24
CA PRO A 473 -4.81 -2.41 -15.93
C PRO A 473 -5.52 -2.80 -14.62
N CYS A 474 -5.39 -4.05 -14.18
CA CYS A 474 -5.97 -4.55 -12.94
C CYS A 474 -5.54 -3.73 -11.72
N VAL A 475 -4.28 -3.30 -11.64
CA VAL A 475 -3.77 -2.55 -10.47
C VAL A 475 -4.32 -1.13 -10.37
N LYS A 476 -5.09 -0.70 -11.37
CA LYS A 476 -5.79 0.59 -11.43
C LYS A 476 -7.31 0.46 -11.34
N ASP A 477 -7.83 -0.75 -11.13
CA ASP A 477 -9.25 -1.02 -10.98
C ASP A 477 -9.53 -1.71 -9.64
N ALA A 478 -10.32 -1.04 -8.78
CA ALA A 478 -10.62 -1.53 -7.44
C ALA A 478 -11.37 -2.86 -7.44
N ARG A 479 -12.25 -3.11 -8.42
CA ARG A 479 -12.99 -4.38 -8.55
C ARG A 479 -12.05 -5.51 -8.92
N CYS A 480 -11.06 -5.23 -9.76
CA CYS A 480 -10.03 -6.21 -10.10
C CYS A 480 -9.16 -6.57 -8.90
N LEU A 481 -8.78 -5.60 -8.05
CA LEU A 481 -8.00 -5.85 -6.83
C LEU A 481 -8.80 -6.46 -5.67
N ALA A 482 -10.14 -6.44 -5.72
CA ALA A 482 -11.01 -6.89 -4.64
C ALA A 482 -10.72 -8.32 -4.11
N PRO A 483 -10.37 -9.34 -4.92
CA PRO A 483 -10.07 -10.68 -4.41
C PRO A 483 -8.92 -10.74 -3.40
N TRP A 484 -8.00 -9.76 -3.44
CA TRP A 484 -6.84 -9.67 -2.55
C TRP A 484 -7.09 -8.86 -1.29
N ILE A 485 -8.25 -8.22 -1.14
CA ILE A 485 -8.56 -7.40 0.04
C ILE A 485 -9.68 -8.09 0.82
N PRO A 486 -9.57 -8.22 2.16
CA PRO A 486 -10.66 -8.75 2.96
C PRO A 486 -11.95 -7.96 2.72
N SER A 487 -12.97 -8.67 2.31
CA SER A 487 -14.33 -8.15 2.19
C SER A 487 -14.97 -8.05 3.57
N ARG A 488 -16.09 -7.34 3.67
CA ARG A 488 -16.88 -7.32 4.90
C ARG A 488 -17.50 -8.69 5.21
N GLU A 489 -17.60 -9.59 4.25
CA GLU A 489 -18.13 -10.94 4.39
C GLU A 489 -17.09 -11.90 4.99
N ASP A 490 -15.81 -11.62 4.77
CA ASP A 490 -14.73 -12.44 5.30
C ASP A 490 -14.79 -12.47 6.84
N ILE A 491 -14.51 -13.64 7.43
CA ILE A 491 -14.41 -13.82 8.87
C ILE A 491 -13.25 -12.99 9.45
N ASP A 492 -13.52 -12.25 10.51
CA ASP A 492 -12.47 -11.62 11.31
C ASP A 492 -12.17 -12.56 12.50
N PRO A 493 -11.13 -13.41 12.42
CA PRO A 493 -10.94 -14.51 13.37
C PRO A 493 -10.54 -14.01 14.77
N ASP A 494 -9.96 -12.83 14.87
CA ASP A 494 -9.43 -12.28 16.14
C ASP A 494 -9.96 -10.88 16.49
N GLY A 495 -10.69 -10.23 15.59
CA GLY A 495 -11.17 -8.87 15.79
C GLY A 495 -10.09 -7.81 15.62
N LEU A 496 -8.90 -8.20 15.15
CA LEU A 496 -7.73 -7.33 14.95
C LEU A 496 -7.44 -7.09 13.47
N ARG A 497 -8.44 -7.29 12.60
CA ARG A 497 -8.30 -6.95 11.18
C ARG A 497 -8.11 -5.44 11.02
N LEU A 498 -7.06 -5.04 10.31
CA LEU A 498 -6.83 -3.68 9.84
C LEU A 498 -8.07 -3.13 9.13
N GLN A 499 -8.56 -1.97 9.57
CA GLN A 499 -9.65 -1.24 8.93
C GLN A 499 -9.04 -0.08 8.15
N PRO A 500 -8.73 -0.25 6.85
CA PRO A 500 -7.89 0.69 6.14
C PRO A 500 -8.57 2.07 5.98
N LEU A 501 -7.98 3.13 6.52
CA LEU A 501 -8.46 4.51 6.41
C LEU A 501 -7.44 5.41 5.69
N ASN A 502 -7.93 6.49 5.07
CA ASN A 502 -7.10 7.59 4.60
C ASN A 502 -7.03 8.72 5.65
N TYR A 503 -6.26 9.78 5.36
CA TYR A 503 -6.10 10.94 6.25
C TYR A 503 -7.40 11.71 6.58
N GLN A 504 -8.47 11.54 5.80
CA GLN A 504 -9.80 12.11 6.08
C GLN A 504 -10.65 11.18 6.97
N GLN A 505 -10.07 10.09 7.48
CA GLN A 505 -10.71 9.06 8.30
C GLN A 505 -11.93 8.45 7.59
N VAL A 506 -11.81 8.19 6.29
CA VAL A 506 -12.77 7.39 5.50
C VAL A 506 -12.07 6.15 4.99
N PRO A 507 -12.82 5.07 4.65
CA PRO A 507 -12.24 3.86 4.08
C PRO A 507 -11.29 4.17 2.92
N LEU A 508 -10.13 3.52 2.92
CA LEU A 508 -9.14 3.66 1.87
C LEU A 508 -9.74 3.16 0.54
N TYR A 509 -9.50 3.93 -0.51
CA TYR A 509 -9.92 3.62 -1.88
C TYR A 509 -8.73 3.74 -2.82
N LEU A 510 -8.81 3.07 -3.96
CA LEU A 510 -7.79 3.13 -5.00
C LEU A 510 -7.75 4.55 -5.60
N PRO A 511 -6.66 5.32 -5.41
CA PRO A 511 -6.62 6.71 -5.84
C PRO A 511 -6.54 6.83 -7.37
N LYS A 512 -7.16 7.86 -7.95
CA LYS A 512 -6.94 8.27 -9.34
C LYS A 512 -6.23 9.64 -9.39
N LYS A 513 -5.33 9.79 -10.35
CA LYS A 513 -4.66 11.07 -10.65
C LYS A 513 -5.52 11.87 -11.63
N CYS A 514 -6.34 12.80 -11.11
CA CYS A 514 -7.32 13.53 -11.92
C CYS A 514 -6.74 14.51 -12.95
N ASN A 515 -5.43 14.74 -12.92
CA ASN A 515 -4.73 15.45 -13.99
C ASN A 515 -4.42 14.58 -15.22
N GLN A 516 -4.61 13.26 -15.14
CA GLN A 516 -4.27 12.28 -16.19
C GLN A 516 -5.48 11.52 -16.73
N VAL A 517 -6.68 11.75 -16.18
CA VAL A 517 -7.90 11.00 -16.50
C VAL A 517 -9.04 11.98 -16.77
N MET A 518 -9.92 11.61 -17.71
CA MET A 518 -11.13 12.38 -18.00
C MET A 518 -12.09 12.35 -16.80
N PRO A 519 -12.67 13.50 -16.41
CA PRO A 519 -13.71 13.53 -15.40
C PRO A 519 -14.95 12.72 -15.82
N LEU A 520 -15.62 12.10 -14.84
CA LEU A 520 -16.91 11.45 -15.02
C LEU A 520 -17.96 12.44 -15.54
N SER A 521 -18.82 11.95 -16.41
CA SER A 521 -20.01 12.68 -16.83
C SER A 521 -21.07 12.67 -15.73
N SER A 522 -21.85 13.73 -15.66
CA SER A 522 -23.04 13.79 -14.80
C SER A 522 -24.02 12.67 -15.15
N GLY A 523 -24.57 12.00 -14.14
CA GLY A 523 -25.39 10.80 -14.26
C GLY A 523 -24.60 9.48 -14.19
N SER A 524 -23.29 9.51 -13.93
CA SER A 524 -22.46 8.31 -13.79
C SER A 524 -22.63 7.62 -12.43
N GLU A 525 -22.33 6.32 -12.40
CA GLU A 525 -22.24 5.54 -11.18
C GLU A 525 -20.87 5.73 -10.50
N LEU A 526 -20.86 5.92 -9.18
CA LEU A 526 -19.64 5.80 -8.37
C LEU A 526 -19.40 4.35 -8.03
N GLN A 527 -18.26 3.82 -8.49
CA GLN A 527 -17.84 2.45 -8.16
C GLN A 527 -17.30 2.40 -6.72
N PRO A 528 -17.68 1.39 -5.91
CA PRO A 528 -17.15 1.23 -4.56
C PRO A 528 -15.63 1.13 -4.52
N ASN A 529 -15.03 1.82 -3.55
CA ASN A 529 -13.60 1.84 -3.27
C ASN A 529 -12.71 2.29 -4.45
N GLN A 530 -13.30 2.93 -5.46
CA GLN A 530 -12.61 3.51 -6.60
C GLN A 530 -12.63 5.04 -6.47
N GLY A 531 -11.45 5.66 -6.49
CA GLY A 531 -11.35 7.10 -6.73
C GLY A 531 -11.76 7.42 -8.16
N GLU A 532 -12.58 8.43 -8.34
CA GLU A 532 -13.08 8.93 -9.62
C GLU A 532 -12.88 10.44 -9.71
N CYS A 533 -12.85 10.98 -10.92
CA CYS A 533 -12.53 12.39 -11.13
C CYS A 533 -13.77 13.17 -11.55
N ILE A 534 -13.97 14.36 -10.99
CA ILE A 534 -15.09 15.24 -11.32
C ILE A 534 -14.61 16.69 -11.51
N SER A 535 -15.26 17.38 -12.45
CA SER A 535 -15.08 18.81 -12.72
C SER A 535 -16.43 19.41 -13.13
N GLY A 536 -16.63 20.69 -12.85
CA GLY A 536 -17.84 21.43 -13.24
C GLY A 536 -18.36 22.34 -12.14
N SER A 537 -19.61 22.77 -12.25
CA SER A 537 -20.34 23.48 -11.17
C SER A 537 -21.38 22.60 -10.49
N THR A 538 -21.87 21.57 -11.18
CA THR A 538 -22.82 20.59 -10.64
C THR A 538 -22.61 19.25 -11.34
N VAL A 539 -22.40 18.21 -10.55
CA VAL A 539 -22.24 16.82 -11.04
C VAL A 539 -23.19 15.93 -10.25
N TYR A 540 -24.08 15.23 -10.96
CA TYR A 540 -25.04 14.27 -10.40
C TYR A 540 -24.43 12.87 -10.48
N LEU A 541 -24.48 12.10 -9.39
CA LEU A 541 -23.87 10.77 -9.30
C LEU A 541 -24.76 9.84 -8.49
N TYR A 542 -24.72 8.55 -8.79
CA TYR A 542 -25.43 7.54 -8.00
C TYR A 542 -24.50 6.41 -7.60
N PHE A 543 -24.90 5.62 -6.61
CA PHE A 543 -24.20 4.41 -6.22
C PHE A 543 -25.21 3.40 -5.69
N ASP A 544 -24.91 2.12 -5.85
CA ASP A 544 -25.76 1.04 -5.38
C ASP A 544 -25.18 0.46 -4.06
N VAL A 545 -26.05 0.34 -3.06
CA VAL A 545 -25.75 -0.31 -1.79
C VAL A 545 -26.28 -1.73 -1.85
N GLU A 546 -25.39 -2.71 -1.68
CA GLU A 546 -25.76 -4.13 -1.88
C GLU A 546 -26.47 -4.78 -0.70
N LYS A 547 -26.28 -4.25 0.52
CA LYS A 547 -26.83 -4.82 1.76
C LYS A 547 -27.34 -3.75 2.70
N ASP A 548 -28.31 -4.15 3.51
CA ASP A 548 -28.82 -3.34 4.61
C ASP A 548 -27.74 -3.06 5.65
N ASN A 549 -27.93 -1.99 6.43
CA ASN A 549 -26.99 -1.58 7.48
C ASN A 549 -25.56 -1.35 6.97
N SER A 550 -25.42 -0.67 5.82
CA SER A 550 -24.11 -0.32 5.27
C SER A 550 -23.72 1.11 5.66
N ASN A 551 -22.55 1.28 6.27
CA ASN A 551 -21.96 2.60 6.49
C ASN A 551 -21.28 3.06 5.21
N ILE A 552 -21.85 4.08 4.59
CA ILE A 552 -21.40 4.68 3.35
C ILE A 552 -20.63 5.94 3.65
N PHE A 553 -19.44 6.04 3.08
CA PHE A 553 -18.55 7.18 3.18
C PHE A 553 -18.37 7.75 1.80
N ILE A 554 -18.80 8.98 1.57
CA ILE A 554 -18.54 9.71 0.33
C ILE A 554 -17.58 10.84 0.67
N SER A 555 -16.43 10.86 0.02
CA SER A 555 -15.41 11.88 0.26
C SER A 555 -14.93 12.48 -1.04
N THR A 556 -14.64 13.77 -1.01
CA THR A 556 -13.87 14.44 -2.05
C THR A 556 -12.56 14.99 -1.51
N ARG A 557 -11.56 15.12 -2.39
CA ARG A 557 -10.27 15.76 -2.12
C ARG A 557 -9.58 16.17 -3.43
N ASP A 558 -8.41 16.78 -3.29
CA ASP A 558 -7.57 17.25 -4.40
C ASP A 558 -8.29 18.29 -5.29
N GLY A 559 -7.65 18.67 -6.40
CA GLY A 559 -8.22 19.62 -7.35
C GLY A 559 -8.30 21.05 -6.81
N SER A 560 -9.21 21.83 -7.39
CA SER A 560 -9.41 23.23 -7.04
C SER A 560 -10.90 23.58 -7.05
N GLY A 561 -11.25 24.66 -6.35
CA GLY A 561 -12.63 25.14 -6.21
C GLY A 561 -13.18 24.89 -4.81
N ASN A 562 -14.50 24.98 -4.67
CA ASN A 562 -15.21 24.75 -3.43
C ASN A 562 -16.52 24.05 -3.77
N LEU A 563 -16.83 22.91 -3.18
CA LEU A 563 -18.08 22.20 -3.45
C LEU A 563 -18.70 21.68 -2.16
N THR A 564 -19.98 21.33 -2.22
CA THR A 564 -20.68 20.60 -1.16
C THR A 564 -21.32 19.37 -1.77
N LEU A 565 -21.20 18.23 -1.08
CA LEU A 565 -21.92 17.02 -1.45
C LEU A 565 -23.29 17.05 -0.80
N TYR A 566 -24.32 16.81 -1.61
CA TYR A 566 -25.70 16.66 -1.16
C TYR A 566 -26.15 15.24 -1.40
N TYR A 567 -26.93 14.67 -0.47
CA TYR A 567 -27.46 13.31 -0.59
C TYR A 567 -28.98 13.28 -0.48
N HIS A 568 -29.58 12.39 -1.28
CA HIS A 568 -31.00 12.06 -1.19
C HIS A 568 -31.21 10.58 -1.59
N PRO A 569 -32.08 9.83 -0.88
CA PRO A 569 -32.22 8.39 -1.09
C PRO A 569 -32.81 8.02 -2.46
N ASN A 570 -33.71 8.85 -3.02
CA ASN A 570 -34.57 8.42 -4.14
C ASN A 570 -34.48 9.30 -5.40
N THR A 571 -33.73 10.40 -5.39
CA THR A 571 -33.65 11.34 -6.52
C THR A 571 -32.38 12.18 -6.39
N TRP A 572 -31.98 12.87 -7.45
CA TRP A 572 -30.86 13.82 -7.42
C TRP A 572 -31.00 14.84 -6.29
N ALA A 573 -29.91 14.99 -5.54
CA ALA A 573 -29.87 15.81 -4.35
C ALA A 573 -29.43 17.24 -4.71
N MET A 574 -30.19 18.22 -4.25
CA MET A 574 -29.94 19.64 -4.43
C MET A 574 -30.10 20.34 -3.08
N PRO A 575 -29.55 21.55 -2.89
CA PRO A 575 -29.60 22.24 -1.59
C PRO A 575 -31.02 22.40 -0.99
N ASP A 576 -32.05 22.41 -1.82
CA ASP A 576 -33.45 22.59 -1.45
C ASP A 576 -34.19 21.27 -1.11
N ASN A 577 -33.70 20.12 -1.56
CA ASN A 577 -34.35 18.82 -1.34
C ASN A 577 -33.49 17.80 -0.57
N ALA A 578 -32.19 18.07 -0.36
CA ALA A 578 -31.26 17.12 0.22
C ALA A 578 -31.68 16.68 1.64
N VAL A 579 -31.48 15.39 1.93
CA VAL A 579 -31.70 14.84 3.27
C VAL A 579 -30.57 15.24 4.21
N THR A 580 -29.34 15.29 3.69
CA THR A 580 -28.16 15.81 4.39
C THR A 580 -27.11 16.29 3.38
N GLN A 581 -26.05 16.90 3.90
CA GLN A 581 -24.92 17.41 3.15
C GLN A 581 -23.60 17.07 3.83
N SER A 582 -22.49 17.13 3.09
CA SER A 582 -21.15 16.93 3.63
C SER A 582 -20.74 18.02 4.61
N ALA A 583 -19.78 17.67 5.48
CA ALA A 583 -18.96 18.61 6.21
C ALA A 583 -17.56 18.67 5.59
N GLY A 584 -16.90 19.84 5.64
CA GLY A 584 -15.57 20.02 5.09
C GLY A 584 -15.32 21.43 4.55
N ALA A 585 -14.15 21.65 3.95
CA ALA A 585 -13.74 22.93 3.40
C ALA A 585 -13.20 22.77 1.97
N GLY A 586 -13.57 23.70 1.08
CA GLY A 586 -13.10 23.67 -0.31
C GLY A 586 -13.51 22.37 -1.01
N THR A 587 -12.54 21.65 -1.56
CA THR A 587 -12.75 20.35 -2.21
C THR A 587 -12.63 19.17 -1.25
N GLU A 588 -12.18 19.38 0.00
CA GLU A 588 -12.14 18.33 1.02
C GLU A 588 -13.49 18.24 1.73
N GLN A 589 -14.34 17.32 1.28
CA GLN A 589 -15.66 17.10 1.83
C GLN A 589 -15.83 15.66 2.28
N LYS A 590 -16.58 15.43 3.35
CA LYS A 590 -16.91 14.11 3.88
C LYS A 590 -18.39 14.04 4.21
N LEU A 591 -19.03 12.97 3.75
CA LEU A 591 -20.41 12.62 4.02
C LEU A 591 -20.46 11.15 4.48
N VAL A 592 -21.11 10.89 5.62
CA VAL A 592 -21.20 9.55 6.21
C VAL A 592 -22.64 9.23 6.57
N LEU A 593 -23.13 8.06 6.14
CA LEU A 593 -24.53 7.66 6.25
C LEU A 593 -24.64 6.16 6.49
N THR A 594 -25.62 5.72 7.29
CA THR A 594 -26.02 4.30 7.29
C THR A 594 -27.21 4.11 6.37
N LEU A 595 -27.02 3.31 5.32
CA LEU A 595 -27.98 3.11 4.26
C LEU A 595 -28.37 1.65 4.14
N ASN A 596 -29.62 1.45 3.72
CA ASN A 596 -30.12 0.14 3.33
C ASN A 596 -29.86 -0.17 1.87
N LYS A 597 -30.03 -1.44 1.50
CA LYS A 597 -29.87 -1.93 0.14
C LYS A 597 -30.72 -1.11 -0.83
N GLY A 598 -30.14 -0.77 -1.96
CA GLY A 598 -30.81 -0.03 -3.03
C GLY A 598 -29.92 1.00 -3.69
N ARG A 599 -30.50 1.74 -4.63
CA ARG A 599 -29.83 2.83 -5.32
C ARG A 599 -29.96 4.12 -4.53
N HIS A 600 -28.87 4.88 -4.48
CA HIS A 600 -28.76 6.12 -3.74
C HIS A 600 -28.14 7.23 -4.61
N TYR A 601 -28.45 8.49 -4.30
CA TYR A 601 -28.10 9.63 -5.14
C TYR A 601 -27.30 10.67 -4.35
N VAL A 602 -26.20 11.11 -4.95
CA VAL A 602 -25.32 12.17 -4.42
C VAL A 602 -25.06 13.21 -5.49
N SER A 603 -24.82 14.46 -5.10
CA SER A 603 -24.51 15.52 -6.06
C SER A 603 -23.44 16.43 -5.50
N ALA A 604 -22.42 16.72 -6.30
CA ALA A 604 -21.39 17.70 -6.00
C ALA A 604 -21.82 19.05 -6.59
N VAL A 605 -22.11 20.03 -5.74
CA VAL A 605 -22.67 21.32 -6.15
C VAL A 605 -21.75 22.45 -5.68
N SER A 606 -21.52 23.41 -6.57
CA SER A 606 -20.76 24.63 -6.27
C SER A 606 -21.38 25.86 -6.93
N ARG A 607 -21.18 27.03 -6.30
CA ARG A 607 -21.49 28.33 -6.91
C ARG A 607 -20.50 28.73 -8.01
N SER A 608 -19.28 28.21 -7.95
CA SER A 608 -18.20 28.45 -8.92
C SER A 608 -17.76 27.11 -9.55
N GLN A 609 -16.92 27.12 -10.57
CA GLN A 609 -16.40 25.86 -11.09
C GLN A 609 -15.37 25.25 -10.11
N PHE A 610 -15.47 23.94 -9.91
CA PHE A 610 -14.42 23.10 -9.37
C PHE A 610 -13.80 22.27 -10.49
N ASP A 611 -12.53 21.92 -10.35
CA ASP A 611 -11.79 21.19 -11.38
C ASP A 611 -10.85 20.15 -10.77
N LYS A 612 -10.82 18.95 -11.39
CA LYS A 612 -9.93 17.83 -11.06
C LYS A 612 -10.06 17.35 -9.62
N VAL A 613 -11.28 17.38 -9.10
CA VAL A 613 -11.58 16.89 -7.75
C VAL A 613 -11.74 15.37 -7.80
N SER A 614 -11.06 14.68 -6.89
CA SER A 614 -11.23 13.25 -6.68
C SER A 614 -12.45 13.01 -5.80
N ILE A 615 -13.31 12.06 -6.15
CA ILE A 615 -14.47 11.60 -5.37
C ILE A 615 -14.43 10.08 -5.24
N ALA A 616 -14.80 9.56 -4.07
CA ALA A 616 -14.89 8.12 -3.85
C ALA A 616 -16.06 7.77 -2.94
N VAL A 617 -16.57 6.55 -3.09
CA VAL A 617 -17.53 5.94 -2.16
C VAL A 617 -16.90 4.71 -1.50
N GLY A 618 -16.79 4.75 -0.17
CA GLY A 618 -16.31 3.64 0.66
C GLY A 618 -17.48 3.02 1.42
N VAL A 619 -17.41 1.70 1.67
CA VAL A 619 -18.50 0.94 2.31
C VAL A 619 -17.95 0.08 3.43
N LEU A 620 -18.52 0.21 4.63
CA LEU A 620 -18.28 -0.66 5.79
C LEU A 620 -19.59 -1.30 6.28
N ASP A 621 -19.49 -2.40 7.03
CA ASP A 621 -20.66 -3.01 7.69
C ASP A 621 -20.92 -2.30 9.03
N ALA A 622 -22.12 -1.75 9.21
CA ALA A 622 -22.50 -1.06 10.45
C ALA A 622 -22.59 -2.01 11.66
N ARG A 623 -22.65 -3.33 11.42
CA ARG A 623 -22.80 -4.35 12.45
C ARG A 623 -21.48 -4.93 12.94
N LYS A 624 -20.36 -4.51 12.35
CA LYS A 624 -19.04 -4.99 12.76
C LYS A 624 -18.34 -3.91 13.60
N PRO A 625 -17.89 -4.23 14.83
CA PRO A 625 -17.02 -3.32 15.57
C PRO A 625 -15.70 -3.14 14.82
N ASN A 626 -15.05 -1.98 14.98
CA ASN A 626 -13.75 -1.75 14.36
C ASN A 626 -12.65 -2.50 15.10
N LYS A 627 -12.76 -2.57 16.43
CA LYS A 627 -11.83 -3.29 17.32
C LYS A 627 -12.57 -3.94 18.49
N PRO A 628 -11.98 -4.93 19.19
CA PRO A 628 -12.67 -5.66 20.25
C PRO A 628 -13.09 -4.77 21.43
N SER A 629 -12.32 -3.72 21.70
CA SER A 629 -12.64 -2.73 22.74
C SER A 629 -13.90 -1.92 22.45
N ASP A 630 -14.33 -1.82 21.18
CA ASP A 630 -15.59 -1.16 20.85
C ASP A 630 -16.79 -1.94 21.40
N MET A 631 -16.66 -3.26 21.60
CA MET A 631 -17.69 -4.13 22.19
C MET A 631 -17.70 -4.11 23.72
N ALA A 632 -16.81 -3.36 24.36
CA ALA A 632 -16.72 -3.33 25.81
C ALA A 632 -17.92 -2.57 26.41
N VAL A 633 -18.69 -3.26 27.27
CA VAL A 633 -19.78 -2.70 28.06
C VAL A 633 -19.82 -3.33 29.46
N PRO A 634 -20.04 -2.54 30.54
CA PRO A 634 -20.21 -3.09 31.89
C PRO A 634 -21.42 -4.02 31.99
N ASN A 635 -21.38 -5.03 32.86
CA ASN A 635 -22.56 -5.88 33.10
C ASN A 635 -23.52 -5.19 34.08
N ALA A 636 -24.50 -4.46 33.54
CA ALA A 636 -25.50 -3.73 34.32
C ALA A 636 -26.44 -4.67 35.10
N CYS A 637 -26.64 -5.91 34.63
CA CYS A 637 -27.54 -6.88 35.26
C CYS A 637 -27.04 -7.42 36.60
N LEU A 638 -25.79 -7.14 36.98
CA LEU A 638 -25.27 -7.46 38.31
C LEU A 638 -25.77 -6.49 39.40
N THR A 639 -26.17 -5.27 39.02
CA THR A 639 -26.46 -4.19 39.97
C THR A 639 -27.78 -3.48 39.73
N GLN A 640 -28.36 -3.59 38.53
CA GLN A 640 -29.62 -2.96 38.16
C GLN A 640 -30.76 -3.98 38.06
N GLN A 641 -31.99 -3.53 38.33
CA GLN A 641 -33.18 -4.30 37.98
C GLN A 641 -33.38 -4.31 36.47
N ALA A 642 -33.84 -5.44 35.94
CA ALA A 642 -34.15 -5.60 34.53
C ALA A 642 -35.29 -4.68 34.09
N GLN A 643 -35.16 -4.07 32.91
CA GLN A 643 -36.10 -3.12 32.35
C GLN A 643 -36.63 -3.64 31.01
N SER A 644 -37.95 -3.67 30.85
CA SER A 644 -38.62 -4.01 29.59
C SER A 644 -39.03 -2.78 28.78
N PHE A 645 -38.99 -1.59 29.41
CA PHE A 645 -39.34 -0.32 28.79
C PHE A 645 -38.58 0.84 29.45
N ALA A 646 -37.74 1.58 28.70
CA ALA A 646 -37.05 2.77 29.22
C ALA A 646 -36.46 3.69 28.14
N GLU A 647 -36.15 4.93 28.53
CA GLU A 647 -35.28 5.81 27.75
C GLU A 647 -33.81 5.38 27.92
N LEU A 648 -33.07 5.30 26.81
CA LEU A 648 -31.61 5.13 26.86
C LEU A 648 -30.93 6.49 26.96
N HIS A 649 -29.85 6.54 27.72
CA HIS A 649 -28.98 7.70 27.80
C HIS A 649 -27.57 7.31 27.34
N SER A 650 -26.94 8.18 26.56
CA SER A 650 -25.58 7.98 26.05
C SER A 650 -24.61 7.58 27.17
N GLY A 651 -23.88 6.47 26.98
CA GLY A 651 -22.89 5.96 27.92
C GLY A 651 -23.46 5.27 29.18
N LYS A 652 -24.78 5.12 29.31
CA LYS A 652 -25.41 4.48 30.48
C LYS A 652 -25.97 3.10 30.11
N PRO A 653 -25.35 1.99 30.57
CA PRO A 653 -25.84 0.65 30.28
C PRO A 653 -27.09 0.32 31.11
N VAL A 654 -28.02 -0.45 30.52
CA VAL A 654 -29.26 -0.91 31.14
C VAL A 654 -29.36 -2.44 31.10
N CYS A 655 -29.93 -3.04 32.15
CA CYS A 655 -30.22 -4.47 32.16
C CYS A 655 -31.54 -4.77 31.44
N LEU A 656 -31.52 -5.68 30.47
CA LEU A 656 -32.69 -6.07 29.70
C LEU A 656 -33.58 -7.04 30.49
N ALA A 657 -34.89 -6.84 30.43
CA ALA A 657 -35.84 -7.88 30.79
C ALA A 657 -35.78 -9.02 29.77
N ALA A 658 -36.13 -10.24 30.21
CA ALA A 658 -36.19 -11.40 29.34
C ALA A 658 -37.24 -11.20 28.22
N ASN A 659 -37.02 -11.84 27.08
CA ASN A 659 -37.82 -11.77 25.87
C ASN A 659 -37.65 -10.45 25.11
N ASP A 660 -38.71 -9.64 25.04
CA ASP A 660 -38.76 -8.42 24.26
C ASP A 660 -38.72 -7.21 25.19
N SER A 661 -37.71 -6.35 24.99
CA SER A 661 -37.54 -5.10 25.71
C SER A 661 -37.49 -3.92 24.74
N TYR A 662 -38.19 -2.84 25.09
CA TYR A 662 -38.47 -1.70 24.22
C TYR A 662 -37.81 -0.44 24.76
N PHE A 663 -36.97 0.20 23.96
CA PHE A 663 -36.27 1.39 24.39
C PHE A 663 -36.36 2.51 23.37
N TYR A 664 -36.07 3.73 23.80
CA TYR A 664 -36.06 4.89 22.92
C TYR A 664 -34.96 5.87 23.33
N ILE A 665 -34.42 6.61 22.36
CA ILE A 665 -33.34 7.57 22.56
C ILE A 665 -33.52 8.77 21.64
N LYS A 666 -33.24 9.97 22.16
CA LYS A 666 -33.33 11.21 21.38
C LYS A 666 -31.97 11.60 20.83
N ILE A 667 -31.91 11.81 19.52
CA ILE A 667 -30.78 12.43 18.83
C ILE A 667 -31.09 13.91 18.65
N THR A 668 -30.24 14.78 19.18
CA THR A 668 -30.46 16.23 19.19
C THR A 668 -29.77 16.95 18.04
N GLU A 669 -28.62 16.44 17.60
CA GLU A 669 -27.81 17.05 16.54
C GLU A 669 -27.94 16.26 15.22
N PRO A 670 -27.91 16.94 14.06
CA PRO A 670 -27.82 16.25 12.78
C PRO A 670 -26.44 15.60 12.61
N ASN A 671 -26.36 14.56 11.79
CA ASN A 671 -25.12 13.83 11.49
C ASN A 671 -24.44 13.17 12.71
N SER A 672 -25.18 12.96 13.81
CA SER A 672 -24.71 12.18 14.95
C SER A 672 -24.57 10.69 14.63
N THR A 673 -23.70 10.03 15.38
CA THR A 673 -23.55 8.57 15.33
C THR A 673 -24.19 7.93 16.55
N LEU A 674 -25.16 7.03 16.35
CA LEU A 674 -25.74 6.17 17.38
C LEU A 674 -25.08 4.79 17.33
N THR A 675 -24.39 4.40 18.41
CA THR A 675 -23.83 3.06 18.56
C THR A 675 -24.63 2.29 19.61
N LEU A 676 -25.16 1.13 19.24
CA LEU A 676 -25.83 0.20 20.15
C LEU A 676 -24.97 -1.04 20.36
N LYS A 677 -24.87 -1.46 21.62
CA LYS A 677 -24.06 -2.61 22.03
C LYS A 677 -24.87 -3.47 22.98
N ALA A 678 -25.06 -4.74 22.65
CA ALA A 678 -25.58 -5.73 23.59
C ALA A 678 -24.48 -6.74 23.94
N ARG A 679 -24.38 -7.13 25.22
CA ARG A 679 -23.44 -8.16 25.71
C ARG A 679 -23.99 -8.83 26.97
N HIS A 680 -23.24 -9.82 27.45
CA HIS A 680 -23.48 -10.58 28.68
C HIS A 680 -24.73 -11.45 28.58
N GLY A 681 -25.06 -12.10 29.68
CA GLY A 681 -26.23 -12.97 29.76
C GLY A 681 -26.07 -14.26 28.97
N VAL A 682 -27.21 -14.94 28.80
CA VAL A 682 -27.34 -16.18 28.02
C VAL A 682 -28.44 -16.01 26.98
N GLY A 683 -28.50 -16.91 26.00
CA GLY A 683 -29.47 -16.86 24.89
C GLY A 683 -28.97 -16.03 23.71
N ASN A 684 -29.92 -15.61 22.87
CA ASN A 684 -29.70 -14.75 21.72
C ASN A 684 -30.49 -13.46 21.90
N THR A 685 -29.94 -12.31 21.52
CA THR A 685 -30.66 -11.02 21.53
C THR A 685 -30.39 -10.31 20.23
N ASP A 686 -31.43 -10.02 19.45
CA ASP A 686 -31.29 -9.16 18.28
C ASP A 686 -31.67 -7.72 18.63
N LEU A 687 -31.03 -6.76 17.95
CA LEU A 687 -31.38 -5.34 18.03
C LEU A 687 -32.08 -4.91 16.75
N LEU A 688 -33.30 -4.41 16.87
CA LEU A 688 -34.05 -3.78 15.78
C LEU A 688 -34.22 -2.30 16.08
N VAL A 689 -34.01 -1.43 15.09
CA VAL A 689 -34.00 0.03 15.28
C VAL A 689 -34.85 0.71 14.22
N GLY A 690 -35.58 1.75 14.62
CA GLY A 690 -36.33 2.60 13.70
C GLY A 690 -36.63 4.00 14.26
N THR A 691 -37.08 4.89 13.39
CA THR A 691 -37.66 6.21 13.74
C THR A 691 -39.11 6.12 14.22
N TYR A 692 -39.66 4.90 14.19
CA TYR A 692 -40.90 4.47 14.84
C TYR A 692 -40.61 3.17 15.58
N TRP A 693 -41.51 2.74 16.47
CA TRP A 693 -41.36 1.49 17.21
C TRP A 693 -41.15 0.30 16.27
N PRO A 694 -39.98 -0.34 16.29
CA PRO A 694 -39.69 -1.47 15.42
C PRO A 694 -40.42 -2.73 15.89
N SER A 695 -40.66 -3.63 14.95
CA SER A 695 -41.16 -4.99 15.17
C SER A 695 -40.31 -5.97 14.38
N ARG A 696 -40.47 -7.28 14.62
CA ARG A 696 -39.76 -8.31 13.84
C ARG A 696 -40.04 -8.26 12.33
N GLY A 697 -41.17 -7.69 11.92
CA GLY A 697 -41.56 -7.56 10.50
C GLY A 697 -41.38 -6.16 9.92
N ASP A 698 -41.03 -5.17 10.75
CA ASP A 698 -40.92 -3.77 10.33
C ASP A 698 -39.89 -3.03 11.19
N TYR A 699 -38.72 -2.78 10.62
CA TYR A 699 -37.62 -2.05 11.24
C TYR A 699 -36.79 -1.37 10.14
N GLN A 700 -36.03 -0.35 10.52
CA GLN A 700 -35.15 0.36 9.57
C GLN A 700 -33.74 -0.21 9.57
N PHE A 701 -33.21 -0.57 10.75
CA PHE A 701 -31.88 -1.13 10.89
C PHE A 701 -31.90 -2.29 11.87
N SER A 702 -30.92 -3.19 11.76
CA SER A 702 -30.80 -4.29 12.70
C SER A 702 -29.37 -4.78 12.90
N SER A 703 -29.13 -5.35 14.07
CA SER A 703 -28.01 -6.26 14.32
C SER A 703 -28.59 -7.58 14.80
N GLN A 704 -28.14 -8.66 14.17
CA GLN A 704 -28.59 -10.02 14.41
C GLN A 704 -27.36 -10.91 14.38
N SER A 705 -26.95 -11.39 15.55
CA SER A 705 -25.87 -12.35 15.73
C SER A 705 -26.44 -13.67 16.25
N ALA A 706 -25.58 -14.68 16.46
CA ALA A 706 -26.02 -15.96 17.01
C ALA A 706 -26.03 -15.97 18.55
N ASP A 707 -25.59 -14.88 19.19
CA ASP A 707 -25.45 -14.75 20.63
C ASP A 707 -25.89 -13.34 21.11
N ASN A 708 -25.59 -12.98 22.34
CA ASN A 708 -26.00 -11.66 22.86
C ASN A 708 -25.04 -10.53 22.47
N ALA A 709 -23.99 -10.79 21.67
CA ALA A 709 -22.96 -9.80 21.32
C ALA A 709 -23.36 -9.01 20.07
N GLU A 710 -24.35 -8.14 20.23
CA GLU A 710 -24.80 -7.25 19.16
C GLU A 710 -24.01 -5.95 19.10
N TYR A 711 -23.78 -5.49 17.88
CA TYR A 711 -23.17 -4.20 17.59
C TYR A 711 -23.91 -3.54 16.43
N LEU A 712 -24.28 -2.27 16.58
CA LEU A 712 -24.86 -1.51 15.49
C LEU A 712 -24.44 -0.04 15.57
N LYS A 713 -23.61 0.41 14.63
CA LYS A 713 -23.15 1.80 14.54
C LYS A 713 -23.81 2.53 13.37
N LEU A 714 -24.80 3.36 13.70
CA LEU A 714 -25.62 4.10 12.75
C LEU A 714 -25.17 5.56 12.63
N HIS A 715 -24.86 6.00 11.42
CA HIS A 715 -24.62 7.40 11.06
C HIS A 715 -25.93 8.05 10.60
N LEU A 716 -26.48 8.91 11.46
CA LEU A 716 -27.86 9.39 11.37
C LEU A 716 -27.91 10.79 10.75
N SER A 717 -28.71 10.95 9.70
CA SER A 717 -28.83 12.23 8.99
C SER A 717 -29.75 13.26 9.67
N ARG A 718 -30.63 12.82 10.58
CA ARG A 718 -31.69 13.67 11.16
C ARG A 718 -31.78 13.55 12.68
N PRO A 719 -31.91 14.67 13.40
CA PRO A 719 -32.37 14.68 14.79
C PRO A 719 -33.76 14.07 14.92
N GLY A 720 -34.07 13.51 16.09
CA GLY A 720 -35.37 12.91 16.37
C GLY A 720 -35.30 11.79 17.39
N TRP A 721 -36.45 11.14 17.61
CA TRP A 721 -36.52 9.93 18.43
C TRP A 721 -36.20 8.71 17.59
N TYR A 722 -35.36 7.83 18.14
CA TYR A 722 -35.09 6.51 17.63
C TYR A 722 -35.54 5.49 18.67
N TYR A 723 -36.14 4.42 18.19
CA TYR A 723 -36.75 3.37 18.98
C TYR A 723 -35.99 2.08 18.73
N VAL A 724 -35.73 1.32 19.80
CA VAL A 724 -34.94 0.09 19.80
C VAL A 724 -35.78 -1.03 20.39
N LEU A 725 -35.94 -2.13 19.66
CA LEU A 725 -36.44 -3.38 20.19
C LEU A 725 -35.26 -4.33 20.36
N ALA A 726 -34.99 -4.73 21.60
CA ALA A 726 -34.11 -5.84 21.91
C ALA A 726 -34.98 -7.09 22.08
N THR A 727 -34.93 -8.02 21.12
CA THR A 727 -35.77 -9.23 21.08
C THR A 727 -34.89 -10.46 21.23
N GLY A 728 -35.18 -11.32 22.21
CA GLY A 728 -34.43 -12.58 22.36
C GLY A 728 -35.22 -13.85 22.17
N GLU A 729 -36.41 -13.77 21.55
CA GLU A 729 -37.24 -14.92 21.17
C GLU A 729 -37.55 -15.90 22.32
N GLY A 730 -37.58 -15.42 23.57
CA GLY A 730 -37.79 -16.28 24.74
C GLY A 730 -36.53 -16.79 25.43
N THR A 731 -35.35 -16.49 24.88
CA THR A 731 -34.09 -17.14 25.28
C THR A 731 -33.11 -16.22 26.01
N ASN A 732 -33.22 -14.90 25.80
CA ASN A 732 -32.30 -13.96 26.41
C ASN A 732 -32.56 -13.72 27.89
N GLN A 733 -31.50 -13.76 28.69
CA GLN A 733 -31.56 -13.40 30.10
C GLN A 733 -30.24 -12.77 30.55
N GLY A 734 -30.33 -11.69 31.34
CA GLY A 734 -29.14 -11.06 31.92
C GLY A 734 -28.29 -10.27 30.92
N VAL A 735 -28.89 -9.84 29.81
CA VAL A 735 -28.24 -9.09 28.74
C VAL A 735 -28.20 -7.62 29.12
N THR A 736 -27.07 -6.98 28.88
CA THR A 736 -26.91 -5.52 29.03
C THR A 736 -26.94 -4.85 27.67
N LEU A 737 -27.71 -3.78 27.54
CA LEU A 737 -27.71 -2.89 26.38
C LEU A 737 -27.09 -1.53 26.76
N GLN A 738 -26.23 -1.00 25.90
CA GLN A 738 -25.74 0.37 26.00
C GLN A 738 -25.92 1.09 24.66
N ALA A 739 -26.34 2.35 24.72
CA ALA A 739 -26.32 3.27 23.60
C ALA A 739 -25.26 4.36 23.83
N ASP A 740 -24.52 4.72 22.78
CA ASP A 740 -23.58 5.84 22.77
C ASP A 740 -23.91 6.77 21.59
N ILE A 741 -23.99 8.07 21.85
CA ILE A 741 -24.18 9.12 20.85
C ILE A 741 -22.88 9.93 20.75
N ASN A 742 -22.36 10.09 19.54
CA ASN A 742 -21.18 10.92 19.22
C ASN A 742 -21.46 11.91 18.09
#